data_AF-A0A024HDH8-F1
#
_entry.id   AF-A0A024HDH8-F1
#
_cell.length_a   1.000
_cell.length_b   1.000
_cell.length_c   1.000
_cell.angle_alpha   90.00
_cell.angle_beta   90.00
_cell.angle_gamma   90.00
#
_symmetry.space_group_name_H-M   'P 1'
#
loop_
_entity.id
_entity.type
_entity.pdbx_description
1 polymer ?
#
loop_
_entity_poly.entity_id
_entity_poly.type
_entity_poly.pdbx_seq_one_letter_code
_entity_poly.pdbx_strand_id
1 'polypeptide(L)'
;MVDKHTLMDDVLAQLVDGGLEPETPLIPGKRVRCRAAGDKGKAKTGFYVIYEHVNEGRTFYAGAFGSWREGEKGSFHKLKPVGGRMSEDDRKVIRARVEAAQQAELAKRVRRQASASRRAQGIWKTLSERGRCSYLERKQVVAVGLRFGRKPDTALVPMVTVTGKLVGLQVLLGQPDEDGLTKRYWPPGLEKQGAFHLLGPEPGPGETLLICEGYATGASLHMATGLCVVVCFDAGNLLPVTEVMRERFPARRFVFCADDDWKTTNHKGEAWNPGVEKAEHAAHLVGGRVVVPVFSGERGEKWTDFNDLHVSEGLDAVRRQVMAMVKPPADAEWMFFLQRTPKGALMSHVYNVTLILQNDEEWAGVIGEDTFAARTMKRKAAPYGGGVGEWSDLDDTRTANWLAEKYGLLVKSVQVLEAVSVVAHDNQFHPVQNYLKGLKWDGTPRLGSWLRDYMGAQTLSDCPEYPDIMGMRYLVSAVARVMVPGAKADCVLILEGDQGLRKSSSLAVLGGDWFMDTPIPLGDKDAYQSIQGMWIVELAELDALNKVESTKAKSFFGASVDIFRPSYGRRTIRLPRQCVFAGTTNQDEYLRDPTGNRRYWPILCTRVDLAGLREVRDQLWAEAYALYQDGEPWWPQDGEKAMFEAEQDARFTGDAWEPRIVKYLEDNLCESISGDVLLEKALNIEASHWGKPEQTRIGQVMHRLGWKRRRMAPLGRYGVRPYAYIRPESWKPKGQIPLAAREPVL
;
A
#
# COMPACT_ATOMS: atom_id res chain seq x y z
N MET A 1 86.63 -25.17 17.16
CA MET A 1 85.22 -25.36 17.58
C MET A 1 84.74 -24.03 18.09
N VAL A 2 83.71 -23.43 17.49
CA VAL A 2 83.09 -22.23 18.06
C VAL A 2 82.31 -22.68 19.30
N ASP A 3 82.47 -21.98 20.42
CA ASP A 3 81.79 -22.31 21.68
C ASP A 3 80.27 -22.12 21.53
N LYS A 4 79.48 -23.07 22.06
CA LYS A 4 78.02 -23.01 22.06
C LYS A 4 77.51 -21.77 22.80
N HIS A 5 78.25 -21.30 23.81
CA HIS A 5 77.89 -20.11 24.58
C HIS A 5 77.90 -18.86 23.69
N THR A 6 78.96 -18.68 22.90
CA THR A 6 79.12 -17.55 21.96
C THR A 6 78.03 -17.53 20.88
N LEU A 7 77.66 -18.69 20.35
CA LEU A 7 76.59 -18.79 19.34
C LEU A 7 75.20 -18.45 19.91
N MET A 8 74.94 -18.72 21.19
CA MET A 8 73.67 -18.37 21.82
C MET A 8 73.62 -16.88 22.22
N ASP A 9 74.77 -16.28 22.53
CA ASP A 9 74.90 -14.83 22.73
C ASP A 9 74.62 -14.06 21.44
N ASP A 10 75.04 -14.58 20.27
CA ASP A 10 74.67 -14.02 18.95
C ASP A 10 73.16 -14.13 18.66
N VAL A 11 72.51 -15.22 19.09
CA VAL A 11 71.05 -15.35 19.00
C VAL A 11 70.36 -14.36 19.94
N LEU A 12 70.86 -14.21 21.16
CA LEU A 12 70.34 -13.23 22.13
C LEU A 12 70.48 -11.80 21.59
N ALA A 13 71.63 -11.45 21.00
CA ALA A 13 71.86 -10.15 20.38
C ALA A 13 70.84 -9.86 19.27
N GLN A 14 70.51 -10.84 18.41
CA GLN A 14 69.46 -10.69 17.39
C GLN A 14 68.07 -10.45 17.99
N LEU A 15 67.74 -11.09 19.12
CA LEU A 15 66.45 -10.87 19.79
C LEU A 15 66.37 -9.47 20.41
N VAL A 16 67.47 -9.01 21.01
CA VAL A 16 67.55 -7.67 21.64
C VAL A 16 67.56 -6.56 20.59
N ASP A 17 68.31 -6.72 19.50
CA ASP A 17 68.28 -5.80 18.33
C ASP A 17 66.87 -5.74 17.71
N GLY A 18 66.15 -6.86 17.76
CA GLY A 18 64.74 -7.00 17.43
C GLY A 18 63.75 -6.41 18.44
N GLY A 19 64.23 -5.68 19.46
CA GLY A 19 63.39 -5.01 20.45
C GLY A 19 62.77 -5.92 21.53
N LEU A 20 63.31 -7.13 21.72
CA LEU A 20 62.84 -8.08 22.74
C LEU A 20 63.73 -8.10 23.98
N GLU A 21 63.12 -8.35 25.14
CA GLU A 21 63.77 -8.54 26.44
C GLU A 21 63.50 -9.98 26.92
N PRO A 22 64.18 -11.00 26.36
CA PRO A 22 63.99 -12.40 26.77
C PRO A 22 64.69 -12.70 28.10
N GLU A 23 64.07 -13.55 28.92
CA GLU A 23 64.70 -14.13 30.11
C GLU A 23 65.80 -15.12 29.69
N THR A 24 67.00 -14.99 30.27
CA THR A 24 68.14 -15.90 30.07
C THR A 24 68.19 -16.98 31.15
N PRO A 25 68.54 -18.25 30.82
CA PRO A 25 69.00 -18.72 29.51
C PRO A 25 67.86 -18.90 28.48
N LEU A 26 68.17 -18.68 27.20
CA LEU A 26 67.24 -18.90 26.09
C LEU A 26 66.87 -20.39 25.99
N ILE A 27 65.62 -20.68 25.60
CA ILE A 27 65.12 -22.06 25.55
C ILE A 27 64.86 -22.52 24.10
N PRO A 28 65.71 -23.38 23.52
CA PRO A 28 65.47 -23.99 22.22
C PRO A 28 64.28 -24.95 22.21
N GLY A 29 63.71 -25.20 21.03
CA GLY A 29 62.70 -26.22 20.74
C GLY A 29 61.26 -25.84 21.09
N LYS A 30 61.01 -24.68 21.70
CA LYS A 30 59.65 -24.21 22.02
C LYS A 30 59.49 -22.71 21.78
N ARG A 31 58.26 -22.27 21.53
CA ARG A 31 57.91 -20.84 21.47
C ARG A 31 57.82 -20.28 22.88
N VAL A 32 58.58 -19.23 23.18
CA VAL A 32 58.63 -18.58 24.50
C VAL A 32 58.11 -17.15 24.40
N ARG A 33 57.30 -16.71 25.38
CA ARG A 33 56.85 -15.32 25.52
C ARG A 33 57.86 -14.53 26.33
N CYS A 34 58.19 -13.32 25.88
CA CYS A 34 59.11 -12.39 26.53
C CYS A 34 58.52 -10.98 26.53
N ARG A 35 59.17 -10.05 27.24
CA ARG A 35 58.79 -8.64 27.16
C ARG A 35 59.33 -8.06 25.84
N ALA A 36 58.65 -7.04 25.34
CA ALA A 36 59.10 -6.26 24.20
C ALA A 36 59.15 -4.78 24.58
N ALA A 37 59.94 -3.99 23.85
CA ALA A 37 60.04 -2.55 24.06
C ALA A 37 58.64 -1.90 24.08
N GLY A 38 58.33 -1.16 25.16
CA GLY A 38 57.03 -0.52 25.39
C GLY A 38 56.02 -1.32 26.23
N ASP A 39 56.36 -2.52 26.73
CA ASP A 39 55.53 -3.26 27.69
C ASP A 39 55.45 -2.58 29.08
N LYS A 40 54.23 -2.27 29.52
CA LYS A 40 53.94 -1.76 30.88
C LYS A 40 53.49 -2.90 31.79
N GLY A 41 53.88 -2.86 33.07
CA GLY A 41 53.48 -3.86 34.07
C GLY A 41 53.90 -5.30 33.71
N LYS A 42 53.01 -6.27 33.93
CA LYS A 42 53.27 -7.71 33.68
C LYS A 42 53.08 -8.15 32.22
N ALA A 43 52.89 -7.23 31.27
CA ALA A 43 52.71 -7.56 29.87
C ALA A 43 53.97 -8.24 29.28
N LYS A 44 53.76 -9.30 28.50
CA LYS A 44 54.80 -10.03 27.74
C LYS A 44 54.35 -10.12 26.28
N THR A 45 54.48 -9.05 25.50
CA THR A 45 54.01 -8.97 24.10
C THR A 45 55.01 -9.47 23.07
N GLY A 46 56.24 -9.82 23.46
CA GLY A 46 57.25 -10.44 22.62
C GLY A 46 57.15 -11.97 22.56
N PHE A 47 57.72 -12.57 21.52
CA PHE A 47 57.96 -14.02 21.45
C PHE A 47 59.20 -14.38 20.64
N TYR A 48 59.79 -15.55 20.93
CA TYR A 48 60.83 -16.18 20.11
C TYR A 48 60.62 -17.70 20.00
N VAL A 49 61.15 -18.32 18.95
CA VAL A 49 61.32 -19.76 18.78
C VAL A 49 62.68 -20.04 18.17
N ILE A 50 63.45 -20.92 18.79
CA ILE A 50 64.82 -21.27 18.38
C ILE A 50 64.86 -22.78 18.11
N TYR A 51 65.40 -23.18 16.97
CA TYR A 51 65.65 -24.56 16.57
C TYR A 51 67.16 -24.78 16.55
N GLU A 52 67.62 -25.75 17.33
CA GLU A 52 69.01 -26.21 17.36
C GLU A 52 69.20 -27.39 16.40
N HIS A 53 70.27 -27.35 15.61
CA HIS A 53 70.70 -28.45 14.76
C HIS A 53 72.20 -28.71 14.95
N VAL A 54 72.59 -29.98 15.10
CA VAL A 54 73.99 -30.38 15.28
C VAL A 54 74.35 -31.35 14.17
N ASN A 55 75.39 -31.05 13.41
CA ASN A 55 75.93 -31.92 12.36
C ASN A 55 77.46 -31.92 12.39
N GLU A 56 78.08 -33.10 12.35
CA GLU A 56 79.55 -33.29 12.37
C GLU A 56 80.30 -32.45 13.43
N GLY A 57 79.72 -32.31 14.63
CA GLY A 57 80.32 -31.55 15.74
C GLY A 57 80.16 -30.02 15.63
N ARG A 58 79.44 -29.50 14.63
CA ARG A 58 79.07 -28.09 14.49
C ARG A 58 77.61 -27.87 14.86
N THR A 59 77.32 -26.80 15.60
CA THR A 59 75.96 -26.44 16.05
C THR A 59 75.45 -25.23 15.27
N PHE A 60 74.19 -25.29 14.85
CA PHE A 60 73.49 -24.24 14.12
C PHE A 60 72.20 -23.87 14.85
N TYR A 61 71.92 -22.56 14.93
CA TYR A 61 70.66 -22.04 15.42
C TYR A 61 69.89 -21.34 14.32
N ALA A 62 68.60 -21.65 14.20
CA ALA A 62 67.66 -20.99 13.29
C ALA A 62 66.32 -20.81 13.99
N GLY A 63 65.45 -19.92 13.49
CA GLY A 63 64.14 -19.75 14.10
C GLY A 63 63.49 -18.42 13.74
N ALA A 64 62.63 -17.94 14.61
CA ALA A 64 61.91 -16.69 14.39
C ALA A 64 61.58 -15.99 15.70
N PHE A 65 61.42 -14.67 15.64
CA PHE A 65 61.01 -13.83 16.76
C PHE A 65 60.08 -12.72 16.29
N GLY A 66 59.43 -12.04 17.22
CA GLY A 66 58.56 -10.92 16.90
C GLY A 66 57.78 -10.39 18.09
N SER A 67 57.08 -9.28 17.88
CA SER A 67 56.21 -8.65 18.87
C SER A 67 54.78 -8.55 18.36
N TRP A 68 53.80 -8.83 19.23
CA TRP A 68 52.38 -8.68 18.92
C TRP A 68 51.92 -7.22 18.78
N ARG A 69 52.83 -6.25 18.97
CA ARG A 69 52.59 -4.82 18.74
C ARG A 69 53.03 -4.35 17.35
N GLU A 70 53.88 -5.11 16.67
CA GLU A 70 54.37 -4.77 15.33
C GLU A 70 53.39 -5.27 14.26
N GLY A 71 52.36 -4.47 13.96
CA GLY A 71 51.40 -4.75 12.89
C GLY A 71 50.31 -5.77 13.23
N GLU A 72 49.36 -5.98 12.31
CA GLU A 72 48.09 -6.71 12.53
C GLU A 72 48.24 -8.21 12.90
N LYS A 73 49.42 -8.81 12.72
CA LYS A 73 49.67 -10.22 13.04
C LYS A 73 50.97 -10.47 13.82
N GLY A 74 51.63 -9.40 14.27
CA GLY A 74 52.99 -9.44 14.81
C GLY A 74 54.01 -9.74 13.72
N SER A 75 54.93 -8.82 13.47
CA SER A 75 55.97 -8.99 12.45
C SER A 75 56.86 -10.18 12.81
N PHE A 76 56.88 -11.21 11.96
CA PHE A 76 57.70 -12.40 12.15
C PHE A 76 59.06 -12.18 11.49
N HIS A 77 60.07 -11.91 12.31
CA HIS A 77 61.45 -11.80 11.86
C HIS A 77 62.11 -13.18 11.90
N LYS A 78 62.71 -13.60 10.80
CA LYS A 78 63.50 -14.83 10.77
C LYS A 78 64.84 -14.58 11.47
N LEU A 79 65.22 -15.46 12.38
CA LEU A 79 66.58 -15.47 12.94
C LEU A 79 67.55 -15.78 11.79
N LYS A 80 68.60 -14.97 11.68
CA LYS A 80 69.71 -15.24 10.78
C LYS A 80 70.44 -16.49 11.31
N PRO A 81 70.72 -17.50 10.45
CA PRO A 81 71.40 -18.70 10.88
C PRO A 81 72.75 -18.38 11.54
N VAL A 82 72.93 -18.82 12.78
CA VAL A 82 74.19 -18.65 13.53
C VAL A 82 74.92 -20.00 13.53
N GLY A 83 76.23 -20.00 13.29
CA GLY A 83 77.06 -21.24 13.24
C GLY A 83 77.74 -21.56 11.90
N GLY A 84 77.59 -20.70 10.88
CA GLY A 84 78.26 -20.83 9.56
C GLY A 84 77.34 -21.15 8.39
N ARG A 85 77.90 -21.43 7.20
CA ARG A 85 77.16 -21.71 5.96
C ARG A 85 76.59 -23.13 6.00
N MET A 86 75.29 -23.26 6.30
CA MET A 86 74.57 -24.54 6.30
C MET A 86 74.51 -25.20 4.93
N SER A 87 74.70 -26.53 4.87
CA SER A 87 74.50 -27.35 3.66
C SER A 87 73.03 -27.44 3.26
N GLU A 88 72.74 -27.88 2.03
CA GLU A 88 71.34 -28.09 1.59
C GLU A 88 70.61 -29.15 2.42
N ASP A 89 71.30 -30.20 2.84
CA ASP A 89 70.70 -31.28 3.63
C ASP A 89 70.41 -30.85 5.08
N ASP A 90 71.27 -30.01 5.68
CA ASP A 90 70.99 -29.40 6.98
C ASP A 90 69.76 -28.48 6.94
N ARG A 91 69.60 -27.73 5.84
CA ARG A 91 68.41 -26.88 5.63
C ARG A 91 67.14 -27.70 5.48
N LYS A 92 67.18 -28.87 4.83
CA LYS A 92 66.04 -29.80 4.73
C LYS A 92 65.63 -30.33 6.11
N VAL A 93 66.59 -30.70 6.96
CA VAL A 93 66.31 -31.20 8.31
C VAL A 93 65.65 -30.14 9.19
N ILE A 94 66.16 -28.90 9.17
CA ILE A 94 65.51 -27.80 9.92
C ILE A 94 64.11 -27.51 9.36
N ARG A 95 63.92 -27.50 8.04
CA ARG A 95 62.61 -27.30 7.43
C ARG A 95 61.60 -28.37 7.85
N ALA A 96 62.00 -29.65 7.83
CA ALA A 96 61.17 -30.76 8.28
C ALA A 96 60.79 -30.65 9.77
N ARG A 97 61.71 -30.17 10.63
CA ARG A 97 61.42 -29.91 12.07
C ARG A 97 60.44 -28.75 12.25
N VAL A 98 60.58 -27.69 11.46
CA VAL A 98 59.64 -26.55 11.46
C VAL A 98 58.25 -27.02 11.03
N GLU A 99 58.16 -27.79 9.94
CA GLU A 99 56.89 -28.36 9.44
C GLU A 99 56.26 -29.30 10.48
N ALA A 100 57.03 -30.20 11.08
CA ALA A 100 56.55 -31.11 12.13
C ALA A 100 56.07 -30.34 13.37
N ALA A 101 56.77 -29.28 13.79
CA ALA A 101 56.36 -28.43 14.90
C ALA A 101 55.07 -27.66 14.58
N GLN A 102 54.93 -27.15 13.35
CA GLN A 102 53.71 -26.51 12.87
C GLN A 102 52.52 -27.49 12.86
N GLN A 103 52.73 -28.72 12.35
CA GLN A 103 51.71 -29.77 12.36
C GLN A 103 51.31 -30.18 13.79
N ALA A 104 52.28 -30.33 14.70
CA ALA A 104 52.02 -30.67 16.09
C ALA A 104 51.23 -29.57 16.82
N GLU A 105 51.53 -28.29 16.57
CA GLU A 105 50.80 -27.16 17.14
C GLU A 105 49.39 -27.05 16.56
N LEU A 106 49.23 -27.26 15.26
CA LEU A 106 47.92 -27.34 14.62
C LEU A 106 47.07 -28.46 15.22
N ALA A 107 47.64 -29.65 15.41
CA ALA A 107 46.96 -30.79 16.04
C ALA A 107 46.60 -30.53 17.52
N LYS A 108 47.43 -29.78 18.26
CA LYS A 108 47.10 -29.33 19.63
C LYS A 108 45.96 -28.31 19.62
N ARG A 109 45.97 -27.35 18.68
CA ARG A 109 44.91 -26.36 18.51
C ARG A 109 43.57 -27.03 18.19
N VAL A 110 43.53 -27.94 17.22
CA VAL A 110 42.33 -28.72 16.86
C VAL A 110 41.79 -29.50 18.05
N ARG A 111 42.66 -30.18 18.83
CA ARG A 111 42.26 -30.91 20.04
C ARG A 111 41.65 -29.99 21.11
N ARG A 112 42.24 -28.80 21.33
CA ARG A 112 41.73 -27.80 22.29
C ARG A 112 40.36 -27.27 21.85
N GLN A 113 40.20 -26.92 20.58
CA GLN A 113 38.92 -26.45 20.02
C GLN A 113 37.83 -27.51 20.14
N ALA A 114 38.14 -28.78 19.81
CA ALA A 114 37.20 -29.88 19.95
C ALA A 114 36.80 -30.15 21.41
N SER A 115 37.73 -29.98 22.35
CA SER A 115 37.45 -30.06 23.78
C SER A 115 36.56 -28.90 24.26
N ALA A 116 36.86 -27.67 23.84
CA ALA A 116 36.07 -26.49 24.17
C ALA A 116 34.63 -26.59 23.65
N SER A 117 34.45 -26.97 22.38
CA SER A 117 33.13 -27.18 21.78
C SER A 117 32.31 -28.25 22.52
N ARG A 118 32.92 -29.40 22.88
CA ARG A 118 32.23 -30.44 23.68
C ARG A 118 31.80 -29.94 25.06
N ARG A 119 32.67 -29.19 25.75
CA ARG A 119 32.35 -28.62 27.07
C ARG A 119 31.24 -27.57 26.99
N ALA A 120 31.28 -26.71 25.97
CA ALA A 120 30.22 -25.74 25.70
C ALA A 120 28.87 -26.43 25.47
N GLN A 121 28.84 -27.46 24.62
CA GLN A 121 27.61 -28.23 24.36
C GLN A 121 27.11 -28.95 25.61
N GLY A 122 28.02 -29.53 26.40
CA GLY A 122 27.68 -30.21 27.64
C GLY A 122 27.01 -29.28 28.64
N ILE A 123 27.58 -28.09 28.90
CA ILE A 123 26.96 -27.15 29.84
C ILE A 123 25.67 -26.58 29.26
N TRP A 124 25.65 -26.18 27.98
CA TRP A 124 24.54 -25.49 27.33
C TRP A 124 23.22 -26.23 27.52
N LYS A 125 23.24 -27.56 27.30
CA LYS A 125 22.07 -28.44 27.47
C LYS A 125 21.47 -28.42 28.88
N THR A 126 22.26 -28.10 29.90
CA THR A 126 21.84 -28.12 31.31
C THR A 126 21.38 -26.77 31.84
N LEU A 127 21.54 -25.69 31.06
CA LEU A 127 21.22 -24.34 31.50
C LEU A 127 19.76 -23.99 31.22
N SER A 128 19.17 -23.16 32.09
CA SER A 128 17.78 -22.73 32.00
C SER A 128 17.61 -21.66 30.93
N GLU A 129 16.47 -21.68 30.22
CA GLU A 129 16.05 -20.62 29.30
C GLU A 129 15.40 -19.43 30.04
N ARG A 130 15.06 -19.61 31.31
CA ARG A 130 14.52 -18.57 32.20
C ARG A 130 15.52 -18.22 33.29
N GLY A 131 15.67 -16.92 33.55
CA GLY A 131 16.54 -16.41 34.61
C GLY A 131 16.65 -14.88 34.53
N ARG A 132 17.54 -14.33 35.36
CA ARG A 132 17.79 -12.90 35.47
C ARG A 132 19.28 -12.61 35.35
N CYS A 133 19.62 -11.51 34.69
CA CYS A 133 20.99 -11.01 34.61
C CYS A 133 20.99 -9.48 34.58
N SER A 134 21.56 -8.85 35.61
CA SER A 134 21.71 -7.41 35.80
C SER A 134 22.47 -6.74 34.66
N TYR A 135 23.31 -7.48 33.92
CA TYR A 135 23.94 -6.97 32.70
C TYR A 135 22.89 -6.58 31.65
N LEU A 136 21.90 -7.46 31.42
CA LEU A 136 20.83 -7.22 30.44
C LEU A 136 19.93 -6.08 30.88
N GLU A 137 19.65 -5.98 32.18
CA GLU A 137 18.85 -4.90 32.76
C GLU A 137 19.52 -3.55 32.63
N ARG A 138 20.81 -3.44 32.97
CA ARG A 138 21.58 -2.20 32.77
C ARG A 138 21.65 -1.79 31.30
N LYS A 139 21.71 -2.76 30.40
CA LYS A 139 21.74 -2.55 28.96
C LYS A 139 20.33 -2.41 28.34
N GLN A 140 19.28 -2.50 29.16
CA GLN A 140 17.86 -2.41 28.77
C GLN A 140 17.45 -3.35 27.62
N VAL A 141 18.04 -4.54 27.52
CA VAL A 141 17.79 -5.49 26.43
C VAL A 141 17.20 -6.80 26.92
N VAL A 142 16.38 -7.44 26.08
CA VAL A 142 15.81 -8.76 26.37
C VAL A 142 16.79 -9.90 26.07
N ALA A 143 16.57 -11.06 26.69
CA ALA A 143 17.30 -12.29 26.41
C ALA A 143 16.70 -13.00 25.18
N VAL A 144 17.41 -13.02 24.05
CA VAL A 144 16.98 -13.65 22.79
C VAL A 144 17.94 -14.78 22.45
N GLY A 145 17.48 -16.03 22.62
CA GLY A 145 18.31 -17.22 22.38
C GLY A 145 19.45 -17.41 23.40
N LEU A 146 19.34 -16.79 24.58
CA LEU A 146 20.30 -16.93 25.68
C LEU A 146 19.85 -18.00 26.67
N ARG A 147 20.81 -18.51 27.44
CA ARG A 147 20.53 -19.34 28.63
C ARG A 147 21.19 -18.75 29.87
N PHE A 148 20.62 -19.01 31.03
CA PHE A 148 21.07 -18.46 32.30
C PHE A 148 21.98 -19.45 33.03
N GLY A 149 23.09 -18.93 33.53
CA GLY A 149 24.12 -19.73 34.18
C GLY A 149 23.67 -20.27 35.53
N ARG A 150 24.38 -21.31 36.02
CA ARG A 150 24.19 -21.81 37.39
C ARG A 150 24.68 -20.82 38.45
N LYS A 151 25.63 -19.96 38.09
CA LYS A 151 26.04 -18.84 38.93
C LYS A 151 24.92 -17.79 38.86
N PRO A 152 24.42 -17.29 40.01
CA PRO A 152 23.46 -16.20 40.02
C PRO A 152 23.96 -15.03 39.16
N ASP A 153 23.02 -14.34 38.54
CA ASP A 153 23.30 -13.10 37.81
C ASP A 153 24.23 -13.27 36.58
N THR A 154 24.09 -14.40 35.87
CA THR A 154 24.85 -14.66 34.63
C THR A 154 23.97 -15.14 33.49
N ALA A 155 24.25 -14.63 32.28
CA ALA A 155 23.62 -15.07 31.04
C ALA A 155 24.67 -15.51 30.02
N LEU A 156 24.33 -16.45 29.14
CA LEU A 156 25.26 -17.05 28.19
C LEU A 156 24.70 -16.96 26.78
N VAL A 157 25.46 -16.33 25.89
CA VAL A 157 25.18 -16.22 24.45
C VAL A 157 25.87 -17.38 23.73
N PRO A 158 25.14 -18.20 22.95
CA PRO A 158 25.73 -19.30 22.20
C PRO A 158 26.54 -18.78 21.01
N MET A 159 27.73 -19.35 20.80
CA MET A 159 28.56 -19.07 19.64
C MET A 159 28.50 -20.28 18.70
N VAL A 160 27.79 -20.14 17.59
CA VAL A 160 27.57 -21.21 16.62
C VAL A 160 28.26 -20.91 15.30
N THR A 161 28.65 -21.97 14.59
CA THR A 161 29.14 -21.88 13.21
C THR A 161 27.98 -22.01 12.23
N VAL A 162 28.21 -21.76 10.94
CA VAL A 162 27.17 -21.86 9.89
C VAL A 162 26.55 -23.25 9.78
N THR A 163 27.30 -24.29 10.15
CA THR A 163 26.81 -25.68 10.20
C THR A 163 25.94 -25.98 11.42
N GLY A 164 25.68 -24.99 12.28
CA GLY A 164 24.91 -25.13 13.52
C GLY A 164 25.71 -25.68 14.70
N LYS A 165 27.02 -25.92 14.55
CA LYS A 165 27.85 -26.45 15.65
C LYS A 165 28.17 -25.36 16.67
N LEU A 166 27.80 -25.58 17.94
CA LEU A 166 28.19 -24.75 19.08
C LEU A 166 29.69 -24.92 19.39
N VAL A 167 30.45 -23.84 19.28
CA VAL A 167 31.91 -23.82 19.48
C VAL A 167 32.33 -23.17 20.79
N GLY A 168 31.49 -22.32 21.37
CA GLY A 168 31.77 -21.60 22.61
C GLY A 168 30.54 -20.85 23.14
N LEU A 169 30.74 -20.15 24.25
CA LEU A 169 29.75 -19.32 24.92
C LEU A 169 30.39 -17.97 25.27
N GLN A 170 29.67 -16.87 25.02
CA GLN A 170 30.00 -15.58 25.63
C GLN A 170 29.18 -15.45 26.92
N VAL A 171 29.86 -15.41 28.04
CA VAL A 171 29.29 -15.24 29.37
C VAL A 171 29.16 -13.74 29.66
N LEU A 172 27.94 -13.31 29.94
CA LEU A 172 27.58 -11.98 30.42
C LEU A 172 27.45 -12.03 31.93
N LEU A 173 28.19 -11.17 32.63
CA LEU A 173 28.26 -11.11 34.08
C LEU A 173 27.51 -9.88 34.58
N GLY A 174 26.59 -10.10 35.53
CA GLY A 174 25.84 -9.01 36.15
C GLY A 174 26.72 -8.05 36.94
N GLN A 175 27.86 -8.48 37.46
CA GLN A 175 28.88 -7.61 38.04
C GLN A 175 30.23 -7.84 37.33
N PRO A 176 31.09 -6.81 37.24
CA PRO A 176 32.46 -6.99 36.75
C PRO A 176 33.20 -8.07 37.55
N ASP A 177 34.01 -8.88 36.88
CA ASP A 177 34.89 -9.83 37.55
C ASP A 177 36.14 -9.15 38.16
N GLU A 178 37.07 -9.95 38.68
CA GLU A 178 38.31 -9.47 39.31
C GLU A 178 39.18 -8.60 38.38
N ASP A 179 39.06 -8.79 37.05
CA ASP A 179 39.75 -7.98 36.05
C ASP A 179 38.91 -6.78 35.58
N GLY A 180 37.75 -6.55 36.19
CA GLY A 180 36.82 -5.47 35.83
C GLY A 180 35.99 -5.75 34.58
N LEU A 181 35.95 -6.99 34.08
CA LEU A 181 35.25 -7.34 32.84
C LEU A 181 33.84 -7.87 33.10
N THR A 182 32.89 -7.44 32.27
CA THR A 182 31.48 -7.90 32.33
C THR A 182 31.15 -8.96 31.28
N LYS A 183 32.11 -9.30 30.41
CA LYS A 183 31.96 -10.27 29.32
C LYS A 183 33.18 -11.18 29.26
N ARG A 184 32.98 -12.50 29.16
CA ARG A 184 34.06 -13.49 29.02
C ARG A 184 33.72 -14.55 27.99
N TYR A 185 34.71 -15.04 27.27
CA TYR A 185 34.58 -16.19 26.39
C TYR A 185 34.89 -17.48 27.15
N TRP A 186 34.04 -18.48 27.01
CA TRP A 186 34.21 -19.77 27.66
C TRP A 186 33.77 -20.92 26.74
N PRO A 187 34.45 -22.09 26.77
CA PRO A 187 35.64 -22.43 27.54
C PRO A 187 36.94 -21.87 26.95
N PRO A 188 38.04 -21.83 27.73
CA PRO A 188 39.38 -21.56 27.20
C PRO A 188 39.72 -22.49 26.04
N GLY A 189 40.26 -21.92 24.95
CA GLY A 189 40.63 -22.66 23.74
C GLY A 189 39.52 -22.80 22.69
N LEU A 190 38.40 -22.09 22.84
CA LEU A 190 37.36 -22.01 21.80
C LEU A 190 37.87 -21.33 20.51
N GLU A 191 37.28 -21.70 19.37
CA GLU A 191 37.51 -21.01 18.09
C GLU A 191 36.40 -20.00 17.87
N LYS A 192 36.79 -18.71 17.84
CA LYS A 192 35.85 -17.59 17.71
C LYS A 192 35.58 -17.25 16.23
N GLN A 193 36.58 -17.43 15.37
CA GLN A 193 36.52 -16.98 13.99
C GLN A 193 35.39 -17.68 13.23
N GLY A 194 34.52 -16.89 12.59
CA GLY A 194 33.33 -17.37 11.88
C GLY A 194 32.16 -17.80 12.79
N ALA A 195 32.30 -17.70 14.12
CA ALA A 195 31.20 -17.98 15.04
C ALA A 195 30.31 -16.75 15.22
N PHE A 196 28.99 -16.96 15.27
CA PHE A 196 27.99 -15.89 15.39
C PHE A 196 26.84 -16.29 16.32
N HIS A 197 25.95 -15.35 16.59
CA HIS A 197 24.63 -15.58 17.18
C HIS A 197 23.55 -14.86 16.37
N LEU A 198 22.41 -15.50 16.14
CA LEU A 198 21.28 -14.90 15.42
C LEU A 198 20.20 -14.45 16.41
N LEU A 199 19.68 -13.25 16.18
CA LEU A 199 18.56 -12.67 16.91
C LEU A 199 17.37 -12.57 15.96
N GLY A 200 16.25 -13.20 16.33
CA GLY A 200 15.06 -13.27 15.50
C GLY A 200 15.04 -14.46 14.53
N PRO A 201 13.95 -14.62 13.76
CA PRO A 201 13.84 -15.65 12.73
C PRO A 201 14.82 -15.41 11.58
N GLU A 202 15.09 -16.44 10.78
CA GLU A 202 15.89 -16.29 9.57
C GLU A 202 15.18 -15.35 8.57
N PRO A 203 15.92 -14.49 7.85
CA PRO A 203 15.34 -13.52 6.94
C PRO A 203 14.73 -14.18 5.69
N GLY A 204 13.49 -13.80 5.39
CA GLY A 204 12.79 -14.15 4.16
C GLY A 204 13.49 -13.60 2.90
N PRO A 205 13.08 -14.04 1.70
CA PRO A 205 13.59 -13.46 0.45
C PRO A 205 13.38 -11.94 0.40
N GLY A 206 14.43 -11.17 0.10
CA GLY A 206 14.36 -9.71 0.01
C GLY A 206 14.42 -8.96 1.35
N GLU A 207 14.38 -9.65 2.50
CA GLU A 207 14.52 -9.02 3.81
C GLU A 207 15.97 -8.61 4.10
N THR A 208 16.11 -7.62 5.01
CA THR A 208 17.41 -7.11 5.43
C THR A 208 17.93 -7.85 6.65
N LEU A 209 19.20 -8.22 6.61
CA LEU A 209 19.97 -8.80 7.69
C LEU A 209 20.88 -7.72 8.29
N LEU A 210 20.69 -7.42 9.57
CA LEU A 210 21.54 -6.49 10.30
C LEU A 210 22.76 -7.24 10.87
N ILE A 211 23.92 -6.61 10.87
CA ILE A 211 25.17 -7.20 11.36
C ILE A 211 25.79 -6.26 12.38
N CYS A 212 26.16 -6.77 13.55
CA CYS A 212 26.79 -5.97 14.60
C CYS A 212 27.85 -6.77 15.37
N GLU A 213 28.66 -6.09 16.17
CA GLU A 213 29.68 -6.74 17.01
C GLU A 213 29.08 -7.31 18.30
N GLY A 214 28.46 -6.46 19.12
CA GLY A 214 28.01 -6.82 20.46
C GLY A 214 26.60 -7.41 20.54
N TYR A 215 26.38 -8.31 21.51
CA TYR A 215 25.03 -8.83 21.79
C TYR A 215 24.04 -7.73 22.20
N ALA A 216 24.45 -6.77 23.04
CA ALA A 216 23.58 -5.69 23.51
C ALA A 216 23.16 -4.77 22.35
N THR A 217 24.11 -4.42 21.47
CA THR A 217 23.88 -3.72 20.22
C THR A 217 22.87 -4.48 19.37
N GLY A 218 23.11 -5.77 19.13
CA GLY A 218 22.23 -6.60 18.33
C GLY A 218 20.82 -6.74 18.88
N ALA A 219 20.68 -6.92 20.20
CA ALA A 219 19.38 -7.00 20.84
C ALA A 219 18.61 -5.68 20.74
N SER A 220 19.29 -4.54 20.86
CA SER A 220 18.67 -3.22 20.67
C SER A 220 18.19 -3.01 19.23
N LEU A 221 19.01 -3.41 18.24
CA LEU A 221 18.65 -3.37 16.82
C LEU A 221 17.43 -4.26 16.53
N HIS A 222 17.39 -5.48 17.07
CA HIS A 222 16.27 -6.40 16.89
C HIS A 222 14.99 -5.87 17.56
N MET A 223 15.09 -5.37 18.80
CA MET A 223 13.96 -4.78 19.52
C MET A 223 13.39 -3.55 18.79
N ALA A 224 14.24 -2.72 18.18
CA ALA A 224 13.82 -1.51 17.49
C ALA A 224 13.19 -1.77 16.12
N THR A 225 13.66 -2.80 15.39
CA THR A 225 13.31 -3.00 13.97
C THR A 225 12.49 -4.25 13.69
N GLY A 226 12.55 -5.26 14.56
CA GLY A 226 12.00 -6.60 14.31
C GLY A 226 12.80 -7.44 13.30
N LEU A 227 13.87 -6.90 12.70
CA LEU A 227 14.66 -7.58 11.68
C LEU A 227 15.62 -8.62 12.27
N CYS A 228 16.03 -9.60 11.46
CA CYS A 228 17.06 -10.55 11.84
C CYS A 228 18.41 -9.83 12.05
N VAL A 229 19.11 -10.16 13.14
CA VAL A 229 20.42 -9.58 13.46
C VAL A 229 21.48 -10.66 13.70
N VAL A 230 22.65 -10.49 13.09
CA VAL A 230 23.85 -11.32 13.29
C VAL A 230 24.81 -10.62 14.25
N VAL A 231 25.08 -11.26 15.38
CA VAL A 231 26.09 -10.82 16.35
C VAL A 231 27.41 -11.53 16.06
N CYS A 232 28.45 -10.75 15.74
CA CYS A 232 29.78 -11.26 15.36
C CYS A 232 30.78 -11.31 16.52
N PHE A 233 30.42 -10.80 17.69
CA PHE A 233 31.20 -10.73 18.93
C PHE A 233 32.36 -9.73 18.96
N ASP A 234 32.96 -9.37 17.82
CA ASP A 234 34.00 -8.34 17.68
C ASP A 234 34.28 -7.97 16.22
N ALA A 235 34.88 -6.80 16.02
CA ALA A 235 35.22 -6.22 14.71
C ALA A 235 36.04 -7.16 13.81
N GLY A 236 36.99 -7.90 14.39
CA GLY A 236 37.85 -8.83 13.64
C GLY A 236 37.10 -10.05 13.09
N ASN A 237 35.88 -10.28 13.54
CA ASN A 237 35.05 -11.40 13.14
C ASN A 237 33.91 -11.01 12.18
N LEU A 238 33.74 -9.71 11.88
CA LEU A 238 32.73 -9.22 10.94
C LEU A 238 32.88 -9.86 9.56
N LEU A 239 34.06 -9.76 8.94
CA LEU A 239 34.30 -10.32 7.60
C LEU A 239 34.14 -11.86 7.55
N PRO A 240 34.81 -12.66 8.40
CA PRO A 240 34.65 -14.12 8.39
C PRO A 240 33.20 -14.60 8.57
N VAL A 241 32.42 -13.92 9.41
CA VAL A 241 31.00 -14.26 9.60
C VAL A 241 30.18 -13.87 8.37
N THR A 242 30.41 -12.68 7.81
CA THR A 242 29.58 -12.13 6.74
C THR A 242 29.84 -12.76 5.38
N GLU A 243 31.06 -13.23 5.10
CA GLU A 243 31.35 -14.07 3.91
C GLU A 243 30.44 -15.31 3.91
N VAL A 244 30.39 -15.98 5.05
CA VAL A 244 29.58 -17.20 5.21
C VAL A 244 28.07 -16.89 5.24
N MET A 245 27.67 -15.74 5.79
CA MET A 245 26.27 -15.29 5.71
C MET A 245 25.87 -14.96 4.27
N ARG A 246 26.78 -14.42 3.45
CA ARG A 246 26.49 -14.11 2.05
C ARG A 246 26.24 -15.39 1.25
N GLU A 247 26.96 -16.47 1.54
CA GLU A 247 26.69 -17.80 0.97
C GLU A 247 25.34 -18.36 1.43
N ARG A 248 25.03 -18.25 2.74
CA ARG A 248 23.76 -18.76 3.30
C ARG A 248 22.54 -17.95 2.85
N PHE A 249 22.70 -16.63 2.68
CA PHE A 249 21.63 -15.67 2.41
C PHE A 249 21.96 -14.78 1.19
N PRO A 250 22.10 -15.35 -0.02
CA PRO A 250 22.68 -14.66 -1.19
C PRO A 250 21.88 -13.41 -1.61
N ALA A 251 20.55 -13.48 -1.53
CA ALA A 251 19.64 -12.41 -1.94
C ALA A 251 19.21 -11.44 -0.80
N ARG A 252 19.92 -11.42 0.33
CA ARG A 252 19.55 -10.56 1.49
C ARG A 252 20.38 -9.28 1.51
N ARG A 253 19.79 -8.19 1.96
CA ARG A 253 20.51 -6.92 2.16
C ARG A 253 21.30 -6.98 3.45
N PHE A 254 22.56 -6.57 3.44
CA PHE A 254 23.39 -6.54 4.64
C PHE A 254 23.57 -5.08 5.09
N VAL A 255 23.21 -4.80 6.33
CA VAL A 255 23.45 -3.51 6.96
C VAL A 255 24.32 -3.72 8.19
N PHE A 256 25.54 -3.23 8.10
CA PHE A 256 26.54 -3.27 9.15
C PHE A 256 26.29 -2.11 10.11
N CYS A 257 25.85 -2.44 11.31
CA CYS A 257 25.65 -1.49 12.40
C CYS A 257 26.95 -1.43 13.20
N ALA A 258 27.82 -0.49 12.83
CA ALA A 258 29.18 -0.38 13.36
C ALA A 258 29.21 0.36 14.69
N ASP A 259 30.17 -0.01 15.54
CA ASP A 259 30.51 0.75 16.74
C ASP A 259 31.36 1.95 16.31
N ASP A 260 31.02 3.14 16.80
CA ASP A 260 31.70 4.40 16.52
C ASP A 260 32.75 4.69 17.60
N ASP A 261 33.94 4.09 17.42
CA ASP A 261 35.10 4.17 18.31
C ASP A 261 35.88 5.49 18.21
N TRP A 262 35.17 6.63 18.13
CA TRP A 262 35.71 7.95 17.78
C TRP A 262 36.86 8.48 18.65
N LYS A 263 37.03 7.97 19.89
CA LYS A 263 38.14 8.33 20.80
C LYS A 263 39.37 7.41 20.70
N THR A 264 39.35 6.39 19.85
CA THR A 264 40.47 5.46 19.72
C THR A 264 41.62 6.11 18.95
N THR A 265 42.86 5.84 19.35
CA THR A 265 44.07 6.31 18.66
C THR A 265 44.93 5.15 18.18
N ASN A 266 45.55 5.30 17.02
CA ASN A 266 46.51 4.32 16.51
C ASN A 266 47.84 4.35 17.30
N HIS A 267 48.78 3.48 16.93
CA HIS A 267 50.11 3.38 17.55
C HIS A 267 50.98 4.64 17.42
N LYS A 268 50.59 5.59 16.57
CA LYS A 268 51.23 6.90 16.38
C LYS A 268 50.53 8.03 17.15
N GLY A 269 49.44 7.72 17.88
CA GLY A 269 48.65 8.70 18.62
C GLY A 269 47.64 9.47 17.76
N GLU A 270 47.41 9.07 16.51
CA GLU A 270 46.44 9.71 15.61
C GLU A 270 45.05 9.10 15.81
N ALA A 271 43.98 9.88 15.62
CA ALA A 271 42.61 9.39 15.71
C ALA A 271 42.35 8.25 14.72
N TRP A 272 41.74 7.16 15.20
CA TRP A 272 41.52 5.94 14.43
C TRP A 272 40.23 5.26 14.89
N ASN A 273 39.33 4.93 13.96
CA ASN A 273 38.04 4.30 14.26
C ASN A 273 37.99 2.85 13.72
N PRO A 274 38.52 1.88 14.48
CA PRO A 274 38.63 0.49 14.01
C PRO A 274 37.27 -0.19 13.77
N GLY A 275 36.24 0.15 14.56
CA GLY A 275 34.90 -0.40 14.41
C GLY A 275 34.28 -0.05 13.06
N VAL A 276 34.31 1.23 12.68
CA VAL A 276 33.80 1.72 11.40
C VAL A 276 34.63 1.19 10.23
N GLU A 277 35.97 1.28 10.31
CA GLU A 277 36.86 0.84 9.22
C GLU A 277 36.67 -0.64 8.88
N LYS A 278 36.55 -1.51 9.90
CA LYS A 278 36.32 -2.94 9.68
C LYS A 278 34.93 -3.25 9.15
N ALA A 279 33.92 -2.50 9.60
CA ALA A 279 32.57 -2.62 9.06
C ALA A 279 32.50 -2.19 7.59
N GLU A 280 33.16 -1.08 7.22
CA GLU A 280 33.26 -0.59 5.84
C GLU A 280 34.02 -1.59 4.96
N HIS A 281 35.16 -2.09 5.43
CA HIS A 281 35.93 -3.10 4.71
C HIS A 281 35.11 -4.38 4.48
N ALA A 282 34.40 -4.87 5.50
CA ALA A 282 33.52 -6.03 5.35
C ALA A 282 32.35 -5.73 4.40
N ALA A 283 31.66 -4.61 4.56
CA ALA A 283 30.55 -4.19 3.71
C ALA A 283 30.95 -4.06 2.24
N HIS A 284 32.15 -3.54 1.97
CA HIS A 284 32.72 -3.45 0.63
C HIS A 284 32.92 -4.83 0.00
N LEU A 285 33.50 -5.78 0.75
CA LEU A 285 33.82 -7.12 0.23
C LEU A 285 32.58 -8.00 0.00
N VAL A 286 31.59 -7.96 0.90
CA VAL A 286 30.41 -8.84 0.81
C VAL A 286 29.16 -8.16 0.21
N GLY A 287 29.27 -6.87 -0.12
CA GLY A 287 28.16 -6.03 -0.53
C GLY A 287 27.22 -5.71 0.63
N GLY A 288 27.19 -4.46 1.06
CA GLY A 288 26.33 -4.00 2.15
C GLY A 288 26.45 -2.50 2.38
N ARG A 289 25.71 -1.99 3.36
CA ARG A 289 25.80 -0.60 3.81
C ARG A 289 26.27 -0.57 5.25
N VAL A 290 26.99 0.49 5.63
CA VAL A 290 27.37 0.74 7.01
C VAL A 290 26.47 1.83 7.57
N VAL A 291 26.04 1.65 8.82
CA VAL A 291 25.34 2.64 9.61
C VAL A 291 26.04 2.76 10.96
N VAL A 292 26.25 3.99 11.39
CA VAL A 292 26.85 4.35 12.67
C VAL A 292 25.82 5.10 13.52
N PRO A 293 25.82 4.94 14.85
CA PRO A 293 24.87 5.63 15.71
C PRO A 293 25.17 7.14 15.76
N VAL A 294 24.16 7.95 15.49
CA VAL A 294 24.22 9.42 15.61
C VAL A 294 23.46 9.85 16.86
N PHE A 295 24.09 10.65 17.73
CA PHE A 295 23.48 11.14 18.97
C PHE A 295 23.04 12.60 18.79
N SER A 296 21.86 12.96 19.28
CA SER A 296 21.23 14.27 19.03
C SER A 296 21.66 15.39 20.00
N GLY A 297 22.38 15.07 21.09
CA GLY A 297 22.85 16.03 22.11
C GLY A 297 24.35 15.89 22.46
N GLU A 298 24.76 16.43 23.63
CA GLU A 298 26.12 16.25 24.15
C GLU A 298 26.40 14.75 24.35
N ARG A 299 27.29 14.21 23.51
CA ARG A 299 27.63 12.79 23.50
C ARG A 299 28.39 12.42 24.77
N GLY A 300 27.84 11.50 25.55
CA GLY A 300 28.52 10.93 26.71
C GLY A 300 29.86 10.29 26.32
N GLU A 301 30.88 10.42 27.18
CA GLU A 301 32.26 10.03 26.84
C GLU A 301 32.45 8.56 26.41
N LYS A 302 31.50 7.69 26.76
CA LYS A 302 31.55 6.24 26.51
C LYS A 302 30.48 5.75 25.51
N TRP A 303 29.75 6.66 24.86
CA TRP A 303 28.71 6.28 23.91
C TRP A 303 29.30 5.98 22.54
N THR A 304 29.30 4.71 22.16
CA THR A 304 29.94 4.24 20.92
C THR A 304 29.01 3.38 20.08
N ASP A 305 28.00 2.72 20.64
CA ASP A 305 27.19 1.74 19.92
C ASP A 305 25.68 2.09 19.87
N PHE A 306 24.91 1.33 19.08
CA PHE A 306 23.44 1.49 19.00
C PHE A 306 22.71 1.12 20.30
N ASN A 307 23.33 0.38 21.21
CA ASN A 307 22.75 0.14 22.52
C ASN A 307 22.89 1.36 23.43
N ASP A 308 23.99 2.10 23.36
CA ASP A 308 24.13 3.36 24.07
C ASP A 308 23.10 4.38 23.55
N LEU A 309 22.89 4.45 22.23
CA LEU A 309 21.83 5.26 21.61
C LEU A 309 20.43 4.84 22.08
N HIS A 310 20.18 3.53 22.20
CA HIS A 310 18.93 3.01 22.76
C HIS A 310 18.74 3.45 24.23
N VAL A 311 19.75 3.29 25.08
CA VAL A 311 19.64 3.65 26.51
C VAL A 311 19.50 5.16 26.70
N SER A 312 20.11 5.99 25.85
CA SER A 312 20.08 7.44 25.97
C SER A 312 18.85 8.09 25.32
N GLU A 313 18.47 7.66 24.11
CA GLU A 313 17.46 8.33 23.26
C GLU A 313 16.27 7.42 22.89
N GLY A 314 16.27 6.16 23.34
CA GLY A 314 15.19 5.20 23.13
C GLY A 314 15.28 4.38 21.83
N LEU A 315 14.46 3.33 21.74
CA LEU A 315 14.41 2.43 20.58
C LEU A 315 13.98 3.13 19.29
N ASP A 316 13.16 4.18 19.37
CA ASP A 316 12.71 4.93 18.18
C ASP A 316 13.85 5.67 17.49
N ALA A 317 14.85 6.17 18.24
CA ALA A 317 16.04 6.78 17.67
C ALA A 317 16.86 5.77 16.86
N VAL A 318 17.07 4.58 17.42
CA VAL A 318 17.72 3.45 16.74
C VAL A 318 16.93 3.04 15.49
N ARG A 319 15.60 2.88 15.63
CA ARG A 319 14.73 2.49 14.53
C ARG A 319 14.81 3.47 13.37
N ARG A 320 14.73 4.79 13.62
CA ARG A 320 14.81 5.79 12.55
C ARG A 320 16.11 5.71 11.76
N GLN A 321 17.25 5.61 12.45
CA GLN A 321 18.57 5.60 11.80
C GLN A 321 18.78 4.31 10.98
N VAL A 322 18.44 3.16 11.55
CA VAL A 322 18.62 1.88 10.86
C VAL A 322 17.63 1.74 9.72
N MET A 323 16.35 2.08 9.94
CA MET A 323 15.33 1.97 8.89
C MET A 323 15.54 2.96 7.74
N ALA A 324 16.25 4.07 7.96
CA ALA A 324 16.68 4.97 6.88
C ALA A 324 17.73 4.31 5.94
N MET A 325 18.46 3.29 6.41
CA MET A 325 19.39 2.51 5.58
C MET A 325 18.73 1.26 4.97
N VAL A 326 17.62 0.81 5.56
CA VAL A 326 16.78 -0.30 5.06
C VAL A 326 15.85 0.18 3.92
N LYS A 327 15.39 1.44 3.99
CA LYS A 327 14.63 2.13 2.93
C LYS A 327 15.58 2.87 1.99
N PRO A 328 15.46 2.73 0.67
CA PRO A 328 16.37 3.41 -0.22
C PRO A 328 15.95 4.81 -0.66
N PRO A 329 16.91 5.68 -1.04
CA PRO A 329 16.64 6.93 -1.77
C PRO A 329 16.09 6.65 -3.17
N ALA A 330 15.28 7.57 -3.68
CA ALA A 330 14.24 7.32 -4.67
C ALA A 330 14.68 7.10 -6.13
N ASP A 331 15.94 7.30 -6.51
CA ASP A 331 16.19 7.62 -7.93
C ASP A 331 16.83 6.49 -8.77
N ALA A 332 17.12 5.30 -8.21
CA ALA A 332 17.59 4.14 -9.03
C ALA A 332 17.44 2.73 -8.41
N GLU A 333 16.74 2.57 -7.28
CA GLU A 333 16.80 1.32 -6.49
C GLU A 333 15.68 0.31 -6.74
N TRP A 334 14.59 0.68 -7.42
CA TRP A 334 13.52 -0.28 -7.69
C TRP A 334 14.00 -1.41 -8.61
N MET A 335 14.95 -1.14 -9.53
CA MET A 335 15.54 -2.15 -10.41
C MET A 335 16.24 -3.29 -9.66
N PHE A 336 16.63 -3.07 -8.40
CA PHE A 336 17.22 -4.11 -7.54
C PHE A 336 16.19 -5.14 -7.07
N PHE A 337 14.94 -4.75 -6.88
CA PHE A 337 13.88 -5.68 -6.48
C PHE A 337 13.35 -6.53 -7.64
N LEU A 338 13.78 -6.24 -8.88
CA LEU A 338 13.44 -7.07 -10.02
C LEU A 338 13.97 -8.50 -9.83
N GLN A 339 13.04 -9.45 -9.88
CA GLN A 339 13.33 -10.87 -9.75
C GLN A 339 14.12 -11.36 -10.95
N ARG A 340 15.19 -12.10 -10.68
CA ARG A 340 16.12 -12.63 -11.69
C ARG A 340 16.20 -14.14 -11.59
N THR A 341 16.38 -14.78 -12.74
CA THR A 341 16.73 -16.19 -12.83
C THR A 341 18.11 -16.43 -12.20
N PRO A 342 18.49 -17.68 -11.85
CA PRO A 342 19.83 -17.99 -11.36
C PRO A 342 20.98 -17.56 -12.30
N LYS A 343 20.68 -17.36 -13.59
CA LYS A 343 21.64 -16.87 -14.60
C LYS A 343 21.67 -15.34 -14.74
N GLY A 344 20.94 -14.61 -13.90
CA GLY A 344 20.93 -13.14 -13.85
C GLY A 344 19.92 -12.44 -14.77
N ALA A 345 19.27 -13.16 -15.70
CA ALA A 345 18.23 -12.59 -16.58
C ALA A 345 16.94 -12.28 -15.80
N LEU A 346 16.24 -11.22 -16.16
CA LEU A 346 14.96 -10.86 -15.54
C LEU A 346 13.90 -11.94 -15.75
N MET A 347 13.17 -12.28 -14.70
CA MET A 347 12.10 -13.27 -14.76
C MET A 347 10.84 -12.68 -15.41
N SER A 348 10.25 -13.43 -16.34
CA SER A 348 8.95 -13.15 -16.95
C SER A 348 7.82 -13.35 -15.94
N HIS A 349 7.63 -12.40 -15.04
CA HIS A 349 6.64 -12.45 -13.96
C HIS A 349 5.95 -11.09 -13.82
N VAL A 350 4.64 -11.11 -13.49
CA VAL A 350 3.79 -9.91 -13.36
C VAL A 350 4.42 -8.90 -12.39
N TYR A 351 4.94 -9.37 -11.26
CA TYR A 351 5.64 -8.54 -10.27
C TYR A 351 6.71 -7.62 -10.88
N ASN A 352 7.56 -8.15 -11.77
CA ASN A 352 8.62 -7.35 -12.40
C ASN A 352 8.04 -6.29 -13.33
N VAL A 353 7.00 -6.64 -14.08
CA VAL A 353 6.33 -5.69 -14.97
C VAL A 353 5.66 -4.57 -14.17
N THR A 354 4.91 -4.90 -13.12
CA THR A 354 4.28 -3.93 -12.21
C THR A 354 5.32 -2.99 -11.61
N LEU A 355 6.42 -3.55 -11.10
CA LEU A 355 7.48 -2.77 -10.48
C LEU A 355 8.16 -1.82 -11.48
N ILE A 356 8.38 -2.25 -12.72
CA ILE A 356 8.88 -1.37 -13.79
C ILE A 356 7.90 -0.23 -14.07
N LEU A 357 6.64 -0.56 -14.35
CA LEU A 357 5.64 0.44 -14.73
C LEU A 357 5.31 1.44 -13.61
N GLN A 358 5.49 1.06 -12.34
CA GLN A 358 5.28 1.96 -11.19
C GLN A 358 6.43 2.96 -10.98
N ASN A 359 7.65 2.62 -11.38
CA ASN A 359 8.84 3.35 -10.94
C ASN A 359 9.74 3.87 -12.08
N ASP A 360 9.57 3.39 -13.32
CA ASP A 360 10.25 3.98 -14.47
C ASP A 360 9.72 5.41 -14.72
N GLU A 361 10.63 6.37 -14.80
CA GLU A 361 10.31 7.79 -14.99
C GLU A 361 9.51 8.05 -16.27
N GLU A 362 9.75 7.29 -17.35
CA GLU A 362 9.01 7.45 -18.61
C GLU A 362 7.54 7.00 -18.46
N TRP A 363 7.26 6.12 -17.49
CA TRP A 363 5.91 5.66 -17.16
C TRP A 363 5.20 6.51 -16.10
N ALA A 364 5.90 7.48 -15.49
CA ALA A 364 5.39 8.29 -14.39
C ALA A 364 4.11 9.07 -14.77
N GLY A 365 2.98 8.63 -14.22
CA GLY A 365 1.66 9.21 -14.46
C GLY A 365 1.10 8.92 -15.85
N VAL A 366 1.62 7.93 -16.57
CA VAL A 366 1.06 7.47 -17.85
C VAL A 366 -0.19 6.61 -17.60
N ILE A 367 -0.11 5.63 -16.70
CA ILE A 367 -1.19 4.67 -16.43
C ILE A 367 -2.03 5.18 -15.25
N GLY A 368 -3.36 5.10 -15.38
CA GLY A 368 -4.27 5.33 -14.25
C GLY A 368 -5.64 4.70 -14.50
N GLU A 369 -6.35 4.41 -13.43
CA GLU A 369 -7.74 3.94 -13.49
C GLU A 369 -8.69 5.14 -13.37
N ASP A 370 -9.55 5.32 -14.37
CA ASP A 370 -10.70 6.21 -14.29
C ASP A 370 -11.77 5.54 -13.44
N THR A 371 -11.96 5.98 -12.19
CA THR A 371 -12.95 5.40 -11.28
C THR A 371 -14.40 5.77 -11.64
N PHE A 372 -14.60 6.74 -12.53
CA PHE A 372 -15.92 7.13 -13.02
C PHE A 372 -16.39 6.18 -14.13
N ALA A 373 -15.49 5.87 -15.07
CA ALA A 373 -15.73 4.92 -16.15
C ALA A 373 -15.37 3.47 -15.78
N ALA A 374 -14.67 3.24 -14.66
CA ALA A 374 -13.98 1.98 -14.29
C ALA A 374 -13.20 1.37 -15.46
N ARG A 375 -12.37 2.20 -16.10
CA ARG A 375 -11.52 1.84 -17.24
C ARG A 375 -10.08 2.22 -16.97
N THR A 376 -9.16 1.45 -17.53
CA THR A 376 -7.74 1.81 -17.55
C THR A 376 -7.48 2.84 -18.64
N MET A 377 -6.79 3.92 -18.28
CA MET A 377 -6.52 5.05 -19.16
C MET A 377 -5.02 5.36 -19.24
N LYS A 378 -4.59 5.77 -20.44
CA LYS A 378 -3.33 6.48 -20.70
C LYS A 378 -3.56 7.98 -20.50
N ARG A 379 -3.04 8.52 -19.40
CA ARG A 379 -3.16 9.95 -19.03
C ARG A 379 -2.08 10.82 -19.68
N LYS A 380 -1.01 10.20 -20.16
CA LYS A 380 0.08 10.81 -20.95
C LYS A 380 0.42 9.90 -22.12
N ALA A 381 1.17 10.42 -23.09
CA ALA A 381 1.76 9.58 -24.13
C ALA A 381 2.67 8.52 -23.49
N ALA A 382 2.50 7.27 -23.89
CA ALA A 382 3.32 6.17 -23.39
C ALA A 382 4.72 6.19 -24.03
N PRO A 383 5.73 5.55 -23.41
CA PRO A 383 7.11 5.57 -23.90
C PRO A 383 7.29 4.93 -25.30
N TYR A 384 6.41 4.01 -25.68
CA TYR A 384 6.38 3.44 -27.04
C TYR A 384 5.71 4.36 -28.09
N GLY A 385 5.30 5.57 -27.70
CA GLY A 385 4.56 6.54 -28.52
C GLY A 385 3.04 6.39 -28.47
N GLY A 386 2.33 7.21 -29.25
CA GLY A 386 0.86 7.28 -29.28
C GLY A 386 0.29 8.46 -28.48
N GLY A 387 -1.03 8.46 -28.30
CA GLY A 387 -1.77 9.51 -27.61
C GLY A 387 -2.32 9.07 -26.25
N VAL A 388 -2.97 10.02 -25.57
CA VAL A 388 -3.81 9.78 -24.39
C VAL A 388 -5.11 9.07 -24.79
N GLY A 389 -5.73 8.34 -23.87
CA GLY A 389 -7.01 7.65 -24.12
C GLY A 389 -7.13 6.31 -23.41
N GLU A 390 -8.16 5.54 -23.76
CA GLU A 390 -8.38 4.20 -23.21
C GLU A 390 -7.22 3.25 -23.51
N TRP A 391 -6.84 2.43 -22.53
CA TRP A 391 -5.85 1.38 -22.69
C TRP A 391 -6.46 0.19 -23.43
N SER A 392 -5.81 -0.25 -24.51
CA SER A 392 -6.28 -1.30 -25.40
C SER A 392 -5.36 -2.52 -25.43
N ASP A 393 -5.83 -3.63 -25.99
CA ASP A 393 -5.02 -4.85 -26.21
C ASP A 393 -3.73 -4.58 -27.04
N LEU A 394 -3.77 -3.57 -27.91
CA LEU A 394 -2.60 -3.13 -28.67
C LEU A 394 -1.55 -2.48 -27.76
N ASP A 395 -1.99 -1.76 -26.72
CA ASP A 395 -1.10 -1.13 -25.74
C ASP A 395 -0.42 -2.17 -24.85
N ASP A 396 -1.09 -3.28 -24.52
CA ASP A 396 -0.47 -4.42 -23.84
C ASP A 396 0.70 -4.98 -24.67
N THR A 397 0.46 -5.16 -25.97
CA THR A 397 1.46 -5.70 -26.90
C THR A 397 2.62 -4.73 -27.10
N ARG A 398 2.35 -3.42 -27.24
CA ARG A 398 3.40 -2.40 -27.37
C ARG A 398 4.24 -2.25 -26.10
N THR A 399 3.61 -2.35 -24.93
CA THR A 399 4.31 -2.33 -23.64
C THR A 399 5.21 -3.55 -23.49
N ALA A 400 4.74 -4.74 -23.89
CA ALA A 400 5.56 -5.95 -23.89
C ALA A 400 6.82 -5.81 -24.77
N ASN A 401 6.66 -5.21 -25.96
CA ASN A 401 7.80 -4.93 -26.85
C ASN A 401 8.77 -3.92 -26.23
N TRP A 402 8.26 -2.83 -25.65
CA TRP A 402 9.08 -1.83 -24.97
C TRP A 402 9.86 -2.42 -23.77
N LEU A 403 9.24 -3.30 -22.98
CA LEU A 403 9.91 -4.02 -21.89
C LEU A 403 11.02 -4.95 -22.40
N ALA A 404 10.80 -5.59 -23.54
CA ALA A 404 11.81 -6.42 -24.19
C ALA A 404 13.00 -5.58 -24.68
N GLU A 405 12.74 -4.44 -25.32
CA GLU A 405 13.77 -3.55 -25.88
C GLU A 405 14.58 -2.85 -24.78
N LYS A 406 13.92 -2.24 -23.79
CA LYS A 406 14.60 -1.41 -22.77
C LYS A 406 15.20 -2.25 -21.63
N TYR A 407 14.51 -3.31 -21.20
CA TYR A 407 14.88 -4.10 -20.02
C TYR A 407 15.35 -5.51 -20.34
N GLY A 408 15.24 -5.99 -21.58
CA GLY A 408 15.49 -7.39 -21.92
C GLY A 408 14.47 -8.34 -21.28
N LEU A 409 13.31 -7.83 -20.86
CA LEU A 409 12.27 -8.58 -20.17
C LEU A 409 11.24 -9.10 -21.17
N LEU A 410 11.35 -10.38 -21.54
CA LEU A 410 10.41 -11.04 -22.45
C LEU A 410 9.16 -11.50 -21.69
N VAL A 411 8.04 -10.82 -21.88
CA VAL A 411 6.74 -11.13 -21.23
C VAL A 411 5.63 -11.29 -22.26
N LYS A 412 4.58 -12.04 -21.90
CA LYS A 412 3.36 -12.16 -22.72
C LYS A 412 2.40 -11.00 -22.43
N SER A 413 1.58 -10.59 -23.41
CA SER A 413 0.60 -9.50 -23.26
C SER A 413 -0.34 -9.69 -22.06
N VAL A 414 -0.71 -10.94 -21.72
CA VAL A 414 -1.54 -11.23 -20.53
C VAL A 414 -0.87 -10.79 -19.22
N GLN A 415 0.46 -10.93 -19.11
CA GLN A 415 1.19 -10.50 -17.91
C GLN A 415 1.27 -8.97 -17.80
N VAL A 416 1.31 -8.29 -18.95
CA VAL A 416 1.22 -6.83 -19.02
C VAL A 416 -0.17 -6.37 -18.61
N LEU A 417 -1.23 -6.96 -19.16
CA LEU A 417 -2.62 -6.65 -18.81
C LEU A 417 -2.85 -6.75 -17.29
N GLU A 418 -2.38 -7.83 -16.67
CA GLU A 418 -2.46 -8.03 -15.22
C GLU A 418 -1.66 -6.97 -14.45
N ALA A 419 -0.43 -6.67 -14.88
CA ALA A 419 0.41 -5.67 -14.23
C ALA A 419 -0.14 -4.25 -14.34
N VAL A 420 -0.59 -3.86 -15.55
CA VAL A 420 -1.23 -2.58 -15.85
C VAL A 420 -2.48 -2.40 -15.02
N SER A 421 -3.28 -3.45 -14.83
CA SER A 421 -4.47 -3.39 -13.97
C SER A 421 -4.11 -3.01 -12.52
N VAL A 422 -2.99 -3.55 -12.00
CA VAL A 422 -2.48 -3.20 -10.66
C VAL A 422 -1.98 -1.76 -10.62
N VAL A 423 -1.16 -1.34 -11.59
CA VAL A 423 -0.62 0.02 -11.63
C VAL A 423 -1.73 1.06 -11.81
N ALA A 424 -2.74 0.76 -12.62
CA ALA A 424 -3.90 1.63 -12.82
C ALA A 424 -4.69 1.81 -11.52
N HIS A 425 -4.91 0.71 -10.79
CA HIS A 425 -5.59 0.72 -9.50
C HIS A 425 -4.87 1.56 -8.44
N ASP A 426 -3.53 1.49 -8.40
CA ASP A 426 -2.74 2.33 -7.49
C ASP A 426 -2.75 3.82 -7.90
N ASN A 427 -3.06 4.11 -9.17
CA ASN A 427 -3.09 5.45 -9.76
C ASN A 427 -4.52 5.89 -10.15
N GLN A 428 -5.48 5.61 -9.27
CA GLN A 428 -6.89 5.97 -9.47
C GLN A 428 -7.11 7.48 -9.54
N PHE A 429 -8.02 7.89 -10.41
CA PHE A 429 -8.48 9.26 -10.50
C PHE A 429 -9.96 9.30 -10.91
N HIS A 430 -10.64 10.39 -10.53
CA HIS A 430 -12.01 10.63 -10.95
C HIS A 430 -12.08 11.90 -11.82
N PRO A 431 -12.35 11.79 -13.14
CA PRO A 431 -12.27 12.92 -14.07
C PRO A 431 -13.23 14.06 -13.71
N VAL A 432 -14.51 13.75 -13.45
CA VAL A 432 -15.52 14.78 -13.10
C VAL A 432 -15.24 15.44 -11.75
N GLN A 433 -14.86 14.70 -10.71
CA GLN A 433 -14.46 15.30 -9.43
C GLN A 433 -13.23 16.19 -9.58
N ASN A 434 -12.24 15.79 -10.37
CA ASN A 434 -11.05 16.59 -10.64
C ASN A 434 -11.41 17.88 -11.40
N TYR A 435 -12.33 17.79 -12.37
CA TYR A 435 -12.88 18.95 -13.06
C TYR A 435 -13.58 19.89 -12.07
N LEU A 436 -14.55 19.42 -11.30
CA LEU A 436 -15.31 20.23 -10.33
C LEU A 436 -14.41 20.89 -9.29
N LYS A 437 -13.46 20.15 -8.70
CA LYS A 437 -12.50 20.68 -7.72
C LYS A 437 -11.51 21.68 -8.32
N GLY A 438 -11.29 21.62 -9.64
CA GLY A 438 -10.40 22.53 -10.36
C GLY A 438 -11.07 23.86 -10.73
N LEU A 439 -12.40 23.93 -10.72
CA LEU A 439 -13.17 25.13 -11.02
C LEU A 439 -13.10 26.15 -9.87
N LYS A 440 -13.18 27.43 -10.22
CA LYS A 440 -13.30 28.54 -9.27
C LYS A 440 -14.54 29.35 -9.59
N TRP A 441 -15.46 29.41 -8.65
CA TRP A 441 -16.66 30.22 -8.78
C TRP A 441 -16.31 31.70 -8.61
N ASP A 442 -16.87 32.55 -9.46
CA ASP A 442 -16.68 34.00 -9.45
C ASP A 442 -17.61 34.74 -8.47
N GLY A 443 -18.47 34.02 -7.75
CA GLY A 443 -19.41 34.57 -6.77
C GLY A 443 -20.67 35.20 -7.37
N THR A 444 -20.84 35.19 -8.70
CA THR A 444 -22.05 35.70 -9.34
C THR A 444 -23.07 34.58 -9.50
N PRO A 445 -24.29 34.71 -8.94
CA PRO A 445 -25.32 33.69 -9.03
C PRO A 445 -25.91 33.63 -10.44
N ARG A 446 -25.82 32.47 -11.08
CA ARG A 446 -26.33 32.17 -12.44
C ARG A 446 -27.12 30.86 -12.49
N LEU A 447 -26.84 29.95 -11.56
CA LEU A 447 -27.48 28.64 -11.50
C LEU A 447 -28.98 28.72 -11.19
N GLY A 448 -29.43 29.80 -10.56
CA GLY A 448 -30.86 30.04 -10.37
C GLY A 448 -31.59 30.30 -11.68
N SER A 449 -31.04 31.07 -12.61
CA SER A 449 -31.79 31.56 -13.78
C SER A 449 -31.40 30.91 -15.12
N TRP A 450 -30.43 29.99 -15.14
CA TRP A 450 -29.83 29.48 -16.40
C TRP A 450 -30.85 28.91 -17.40
N LEU A 451 -31.91 28.25 -16.93
CA LEU A 451 -32.97 27.74 -17.80
C LEU A 451 -33.79 28.87 -18.44
N ARG A 452 -34.08 29.95 -17.72
CA ARG A 452 -34.75 31.11 -18.31
C ARG A 452 -33.82 31.85 -19.26
N ASP A 453 -32.59 32.09 -18.83
CA ASP A 453 -31.63 32.90 -19.56
C ASP A 453 -31.22 32.22 -20.88
N TYR A 454 -30.86 30.94 -20.83
CA TYR A 454 -30.31 30.22 -21.99
C TYR A 454 -31.32 29.31 -22.69
N MET A 455 -32.35 28.81 -22.01
CA MET A 455 -33.36 27.89 -22.59
C MET A 455 -34.73 28.54 -22.84
N GLY A 456 -34.90 29.82 -22.46
CA GLY A 456 -36.20 30.51 -22.55
C GLY A 456 -37.31 29.75 -21.82
N ALA A 457 -36.98 29.16 -20.68
CA ALA A 457 -37.88 28.31 -19.93
C ALA A 457 -39.17 29.03 -19.54
N GLN A 458 -40.30 28.40 -19.81
CA GLN A 458 -41.65 28.85 -19.47
C GLN A 458 -42.38 27.80 -18.64
N THR A 459 -43.34 28.27 -17.86
CA THR A 459 -44.20 27.47 -16.98
C THR A 459 -45.57 27.35 -17.61
N LEU A 460 -46.18 26.16 -17.53
CA LEU A 460 -47.58 25.97 -17.97
C LEU A 460 -48.56 26.21 -16.82
N SER A 461 -48.08 26.22 -15.58
CA SER A 461 -48.82 26.60 -14.39
C SER A 461 -48.46 28.01 -13.91
N ASP A 462 -49.23 28.53 -12.95
CA ASP A 462 -49.06 29.86 -12.33
C ASP A 462 -47.88 29.92 -11.34
N CYS A 463 -46.74 29.30 -11.68
CA CYS A 463 -45.58 29.13 -10.81
C CYS A 463 -44.25 29.56 -11.48
N PRO A 464 -43.98 30.87 -11.64
CA PRO A 464 -42.85 31.38 -12.44
C PRO A 464 -41.45 31.02 -11.91
N GLU A 465 -41.34 30.64 -10.63
CA GLU A 465 -40.09 30.24 -9.96
C GLU A 465 -39.69 28.79 -10.27
N TYR A 466 -40.60 27.99 -10.86
CA TYR A 466 -40.40 26.56 -11.07
C TYR A 466 -39.13 26.21 -11.86
N PRO A 467 -38.84 26.84 -13.01
CA PRO A 467 -37.65 26.48 -13.79
C PRO A 467 -36.37 26.75 -13.00
N ASP A 468 -36.34 27.77 -12.15
CA ASP A 468 -35.13 28.15 -11.41
C ASP A 468 -34.74 27.09 -10.39
N ILE A 469 -35.69 26.77 -9.52
CA ILE A 469 -35.51 25.80 -8.42
C ILE A 469 -35.12 24.45 -9.00
N MET A 470 -35.83 24.03 -10.04
CA MET A 470 -35.65 22.74 -10.66
C MET A 470 -34.31 22.63 -11.41
N GLY A 471 -33.94 23.65 -12.19
CA GLY A 471 -32.66 23.71 -12.88
C GLY A 471 -31.48 23.68 -11.93
N MET A 472 -31.57 24.46 -10.85
CA MET A 472 -30.58 24.46 -9.77
C MET A 472 -30.47 23.06 -9.15
N ARG A 473 -31.58 22.49 -8.68
CA ARG A 473 -31.60 21.16 -8.03
C ARG A 473 -31.07 20.07 -8.95
N TYR A 474 -31.35 20.15 -10.26
CA TYR A 474 -30.83 19.19 -11.22
C TYR A 474 -29.30 19.19 -11.28
N LEU A 475 -28.68 20.36 -11.44
CA LEU A 475 -27.22 20.48 -11.53
C LEU A 475 -26.54 20.16 -10.18
N VAL A 476 -27.12 20.58 -9.05
CA VAL A 476 -26.62 20.18 -7.71
C VAL A 476 -26.74 18.67 -7.51
N SER A 477 -27.80 18.03 -8.01
CA SER A 477 -27.96 16.56 -7.94
C SER A 477 -26.90 15.82 -8.77
N ALA A 478 -26.52 16.39 -9.92
CA ALA A 478 -25.46 15.86 -10.77
C ALA A 478 -24.11 15.92 -10.07
N VAL A 479 -23.80 17.04 -9.41
CA VAL A 479 -22.62 17.17 -8.54
C VAL A 479 -22.65 16.15 -7.41
N ALA A 480 -23.78 16.04 -6.70
CA ALA A 480 -23.93 15.12 -5.57
C ALA A 480 -23.72 13.65 -5.98
N ARG A 481 -24.20 13.23 -7.15
CA ARG A 481 -24.00 11.88 -7.71
C ARG A 481 -22.54 11.50 -7.90
N VAL A 482 -21.69 12.46 -8.24
CA VAL A 482 -20.26 12.28 -8.47
C VAL A 482 -19.46 12.42 -7.18
N MET A 483 -19.81 13.39 -6.33
CA MET A 483 -19.12 13.65 -5.06
C MET A 483 -19.43 12.60 -3.98
N VAL A 484 -20.63 12.04 -4.02
CA VAL A 484 -21.07 10.92 -3.17
C VAL A 484 -21.62 9.83 -4.09
N PRO A 485 -20.76 8.94 -4.61
CA PRO A 485 -21.18 7.88 -5.52
C PRO A 485 -22.32 7.05 -4.93
N GLY A 486 -23.44 6.97 -5.67
CA GLY A 486 -24.67 6.31 -5.22
C GLY A 486 -25.66 7.17 -4.43
N ALA A 487 -25.41 8.47 -4.27
CA ALA A 487 -26.38 9.43 -3.74
C ALA A 487 -27.72 9.31 -4.48
N LYS A 488 -28.83 9.50 -3.78
CA LYS A 488 -30.15 9.46 -4.42
C LYS A 488 -30.36 10.72 -5.25
N ALA A 489 -30.46 10.53 -6.56
CA ALA A 489 -30.99 11.50 -7.51
C ALA A 489 -31.84 10.69 -8.51
N ASP A 490 -33.13 10.55 -8.21
CA ASP A 490 -34.09 9.73 -8.95
C ASP A 490 -35.02 10.57 -9.85
N CYS A 491 -34.71 11.87 -9.96
CA CYS A 491 -35.42 12.83 -10.78
C CYS A 491 -34.75 13.02 -12.15
N VAL A 492 -35.56 13.33 -13.15
CA VAL A 492 -35.21 13.42 -14.57
C VAL A 492 -35.68 14.77 -15.10
N LEU A 493 -34.73 15.58 -15.57
CA LEU A 493 -34.99 16.84 -16.26
C LEU A 493 -35.63 16.53 -17.62
N ILE A 494 -36.79 17.08 -17.95
CA ILE A 494 -37.41 16.92 -19.27
C ILE A 494 -37.45 18.27 -19.98
N LEU A 495 -36.77 18.38 -21.11
CA LEU A 495 -36.76 19.55 -21.97
C LEU A 495 -37.73 19.33 -23.13
N GLU A 496 -38.86 20.03 -23.11
CA GLU A 496 -39.86 19.99 -24.18
C GLU A 496 -39.84 21.30 -25.00
N GLY A 497 -40.51 21.29 -26.15
CA GLY A 497 -40.66 22.45 -27.03
C GLY A 497 -40.50 22.05 -28.49
N ASP A 498 -40.46 23.04 -29.38
CA ASP A 498 -40.41 22.79 -30.83
C ASP A 498 -39.19 21.96 -31.26
N GLN A 499 -39.38 21.20 -32.34
CA GLN A 499 -38.31 20.45 -32.98
C GLN A 499 -37.25 21.42 -33.52
N GLY A 500 -35.97 21.04 -33.41
CA GLY A 500 -34.87 21.84 -33.95
C GLY A 500 -34.39 22.97 -33.03
N LEU A 501 -34.98 23.14 -31.84
CA LEU A 501 -34.50 24.10 -30.83
C LEU A 501 -33.11 23.78 -30.25
N ARG A 502 -32.50 22.64 -30.57
CA ARG A 502 -31.17 22.21 -30.08
C ARG A 502 -31.12 21.85 -28.58
N LYS A 503 -32.23 21.32 -28.04
CA LYS A 503 -32.35 20.83 -26.64
C LYS A 503 -31.35 19.74 -26.28
N SER A 504 -31.17 18.73 -27.14
CA SER A 504 -30.15 17.69 -26.89
C SER A 504 -28.73 18.28 -26.92
N SER A 505 -28.50 19.29 -27.77
CA SER A 505 -27.21 19.97 -27.85
C SER A 505 -26.87 20.81 -26.61
N SER A 506 -27.86 21.37 -25.89
CA SER A 506 -27.59 22.08 -24.63
C SER A 506 -27.15 21.12 -23.53
N LEU A 507 -27.75 19.93 -23.45
CA LEU A 507 -27.32 18.87 -22.54
C LEU A 507 -25.92 18.36 -22.88
N ALA A 508 -25.62 18.22 -24.19
CA ALA A 508 -24.27 17.88 -24.66
C ALA A 508 -23.23 18.94 -24.26
N VAL A 509 -23.58 20.23 -24.31
CA VAL A 509 -22.72 21.31 -23.82
C VAL A 509 -22.46 21.18 -22.33
N LEU A 510 -23.49 20.94 -21.51
CA LEU A 510 -23.34 20.80 -20.05
C LEU A 510 -22.46 19.59 -19.68
N GLY A 511 -22.78 18.42 -20.24
CA GLY A 511 -22.08 17.16 -19.95
C GLY A 511 -20.69 17.06 -20.57
N GLY A 512 -20.44 17.72 -21.70
CA GLY A 512 -19.17 17.66 -22.43
C GLY A 512 -18.76 16.23 -22.77
N ASP A 513 -17.53 15.86 -22.40
CA ASP A 513 -16.98 14.51 -22.67
C ASP A 513 -17.73 13.38 -21.90
N TRP A 514 -18.56 13.73 -20.92
CA TRP A 514 -19.34 12.79 -20.11
C TRP A 514 -20.84 12.82 -20.46
N PHE A 515 -21.18 13.23 -21.68
CA PHE A 515 -22.55 13.22 -22.19
C PHE A 515 -22.82 11.96 -23.03
N MET A 516 -24.05 11.44 -22.93
CA MET A 516 -24.53 10.31 -23.72
C MET A 516 -25.95 10.59 -24.25
N ASP A 517 -26.17 10.37 -25.55
CA ASP A 517 -27.47 10.43 -26.23
C ASP A 517 -27.86 9.10 -26.92
N THR A 518 -27.03 8.07 -26.78
CA THR A 518 -27.33 6.75 -27.34
C THR A 518 -28.56 6.13 -26.68
N PRO A 519 -29.53 5.62 -27.46
CA PRO A 519 -30.71 4.96 -26.91
C PRO A 519 -30.35 3.76 -26.01
N ILE A 520 -30.93 3.73 -24.79
CA ILE A 520 -30.73 2.64 -23.83
C ILE A 520 -32.01 1.81 -23.60
N PRO A 521 -31.93 0.47 -23.64
CA PRO A 521 -33.06 -0.39 -23.29
C PRO A 521 -33.20 -0.45 -21.76
N LEU A 522 -34.12 0.34 -21.19
CA LEU A 522 -34.30 0.40 -19.74
C LEU A 522 -34.67 -0.96 -19.15
N GLY A 523 -33.93 -1.38 -18.13
CA GLY A 523 -34.14 -2.66 -17.43
C GLY A 523 -33.30 -3.82 -17.94
N ASP A 524 -32.55 -3.64 -19.02
CA ASP A 524 -31.59 -4.65 -19.50
C ASP A 524 -30.19 -4.45 -18.92
N LYS A 525 -29.41 -5.54 -18.89
CA LYS A 525 -28.03 -5.54 -18.39
C LYS A 525 -27.13 -4.55 -19.14
N ASP A 526 -27.38 -4.36 -20.44
CA ASP A 526 -26.55 -3.55 -21.32
C ASP A 526 -26.74 -2.05 -21.04
N ALA A 527 -27.90 -1.64 -20.50
CA ALA A 527 -28.13 -0.27 -20.09
C ALA A 527 -27.20 0.15 -18.95
N TYR A 528 -26.99 -0.72 -17.95
CA TYR A 528 -26.09 -0.42 -16.82
C TYR A 528 -24.62 -0.29 -17.25
N GLN A 529 -24.20 -1.07 -18.24
CA GLN A 529 -22.85 -0.97 -18.79
C GLN A 529 -22.67 0.28 -19.65
N SER A 530 -23.72 0.70 -20.36
CA SER A 530 -23.70 1.84 -21.28
C SER A 530 -23.61 3.19 -20.56
N ILE A 531 -24.25 3.33 -19.40
CA ILE A 531 -24.23 4.57 -18.59
C ILE A 531 -22.94 4.75 -17.78
N GLN A 532 -22.04 3.77 -17.78
CA GLN A 532 -20.81 3.80 -17.01
C GLN A 532 -19.84 4.85 -17.57
N GLY A 533 -19.36 5.75 -16.72
CA GLY A 533 -18.50 6.87 -17.13
C GLY A 533 -19.24 8.04 -17.77
N MET A 534 -20.58 8.04 -17.77
CA MET A 534 -21.41 9.13 -18.27
C MET A 534 -22.00 9.91 -17.11
N TRP A 535 -22.01 11.23 -17.19
CA TRP A 535 -22.53 12.13 -16.15
C TRP A 535 -23.96 12.56 -16.43
N ILE A 536 -24.24 12.96 -17.68
CA ILE A 536 -25.58 13.28 -18.16
C ILE A 536 -25.95 12.28 -19.24
N VAL A 537 -27.01 11.50 -18.98
CA VAL A 537 -27.56 10.53 -19.92
C VAL A 537 -28.89 11.06 -20.45
N GLU A 538 -28.94 11.30 -21.75
CA GLU A 538 -30.11 11.78 -22.46
C GLU A 538 -31.02 10.61 -22.89
N LEU A 539 -32.33 10.82 -22.73
CA LEU A 539 -33.40 9.92 -23.12
C LEU A 539 -34.16 10.57 -24.28
N ALA A 540 -33.64 10.40 -25.50
CA ALA A 540 -34.25 10.93 -26.72
C ALA A 540 -35.71 10.48 -26.91
N GLU A 541 -36.58 11.43 -27.26
CA GLU A 541 -38.01 11.27 -27.57
C GLU A 541 -38.88 10.64 -26.47
N LEU A 542 -38.32 10.40 -25.27
CA LEU A 542 -38.97 9.71 -24.15
C LEU A 542 -39.60 8.35 -24.53
N ASP A 543 -39.18 7.79 -25.66
CA ASP A 543 -39.76 6.59 -26.26
C ASP A 543 -39.45 5.36 -25.38
N ALA A 544 -38.32 5.42 -24.68
CA ALA A 544 -37.93 4.49 -23.62
C ALA A 544 -38.88 4.52 -22.41
N LEU A 545 -39.51 5.66 -22.10
CA LEU A 545 -40.51 5.76 -21.03
C LEU A 545 -41.89 5.27 -21.49
N ASN A 546 -42.21 5.46 -22.77
CA ASN A 546 -43.49 5.04 -23.37
C ASN A 546 -43.61 3.50 -23.51
N LYS A 547 -42.51 2.80 -23.75
CA LYS A 547 -42.48 1.33 -23.96
C LYS A 547 -42.29 0.51 -22.68
N VAL A 548 -41.83 1.12 -21.60
CA VAL A 548 -41.41 0.42 -20.38
C VAL A 548 -42.52 0.48 -19.34
N GLU A 549 -42.88 -0.67 -18.77
CA GLU A 549 -43.74 -0.74 -17.58
C GLU A 549 -43.19 0.23 -16.52
N SER A 550 -43.96 1.25 -16.13
CA SER A 550 -43.54 2.33 -15.23
C SER A 550 -42.72 1.87 -14.00
N THR A 551 -42.97 0.67 -13.49
CA THR A 551 -42.19 0.03 -12.42
C THR A 551 -40.71 -0.16 -12.74
N LYS A 552 -40.33 -0.58 -13.95
CA LYS A 552 -38.93 -0.81 -14.34
C LYS A 552 -38.17 0.51 -14.47
N ALA A 553 -38.78 1.54 -15.05
CA ALA A 553 -38.22 2.88 -15.12
C ALA A 553 -38.01 3.48 -13.72
N LYS A 554 -39.00 3.35 -12.81
CA LYS A 554 -38.89 3.76 -11.40
C LYS A 554 -37.73 3.06 -10.69
N SER A 555 -37.60 1.75 -10.86
CA SER A 555 -36.50 0.98 -10.29
C SER A 555 -35.15 1.42 -10.86
N PHE A 556 -35.09 1.62 -12.17
CA PHE A 556 -33.90 2.07 -12.87
C PHE A 556 -33.45 3.43 -12.35
N PHE A 557 -34.25 4.49 -12.47
CA PHE A 557 -33.84 5.84 -12.01
C PHE A 557 -33.60 5.92 -10.49
N GLY A 558 -34.31 5.11 -9.70
CA GLY A 558 -34.16 5.05 -8.24
C GLY A 558 -32.92 4.32 -7.73
N ALA A 559 -32.17 3.62 -8.59
CA ALA A 559 -31.03 2.83 -8.18
C ALA A 559 -29.87 3.72 -7.67
N SER A 560 -29.30 3.29 -6.53
CA SER A 560 -28.06 3.86 -5.97
C SER A 560 -26.83 3.04 -6.36
N VAL A 561 -27.01 1.77 -6.72
CA VAL A 561 -25.93 0.86 -7.11
C VAL A 561 -26.38 0.09 -8.34
N ASP A 562 -25.52 0.08 -9.35
CA ASP A 562 -25.65 -0.69 -10.57
C ASP A 562 -24.99 -2.06 -10.37
N ILE A 563 -25.77 -3.12 -10.59
CA ILE A 563 -25.32 -4.50 -10.40
C ILE A 563 -25.48 -5.23 -11.73
N PHE A 564 -24.36 -5.50 -12.39
CA PHE A 564 -24.35 -6.17 -13.68
C PHE A 564 -23.06 -6.99 -13.85
N ARG A 565 -23.05 -7.87 -14.84
CA ARG A 565 -21.86 -8.61 -15.27
C ARG A 565 -21.39 -8.02 -16.60
N PRO A 566 -20.19 -7.43 -16.68
CA PRO A 566 -19.69 -6.87 -17.94
C PRO A 566 -19.63 -7.92 -19.06
N SER A 567 -19.77 -7.52 -20.32
CA SER A 567 -19.83 -8.43 -21.49
C SER A 567 -18.71 -9.47 -21.54
N TYR A 568 -17.50 -9.14 -21.06
CA TYR A 568 -16.34 -10.04 -20.98
C TYR A 568 -15.92 -10.37 -19.53
N GLY A 569 -16.68 -9.89 -18.54
CA GLY A 569 -16.42 -10.09 -17.14
C GLY A 569 -16.73 -11.53 -16.69
N ARG A 570 -15.88 -12.10 -15.84
CA ARG A 570 -16.14 -13.41 -15.21
C ARG A 570 -17.03 -13.31 -13.96
N ARG A 571 -17.20 -12.11 -13.40
CA ARG A 571 -17.89 -11.85 -12.14
C ARG A 571 -18.88 -10.69 -12.30
N THR A 572 -19.95 -10.73 -11.52
CA THR A 572 -20.85 -9.59 -11.35
C THR A 572 -20.14 -8.51 -10.54
N ILE A 573 -20.22 -7.27 -11.01
CA ILE A 573 -19.67 -6.09 -10.33
C ILE A 573 -20.80 -5.28 -9.70
N ARG A 574 -20.45 -4.45 -8.72
CA ARG A 574 -21.35 -3.54 -8.03
C ARG A 574 -20.72 -2.15 -8.09
N LEU A 575 -21.30 -1.25 -8.87
CA LEU A 575 -20.80 0.10 -9.04
C LEU A 575 -21.81 1.11 -8.49
N PRO A 576 -21.42 2.01 -7.58
CA PRO A 576 -22.30 3.11 -7.17
C PRO A 576 -22.65 3.98 -8.37
N ARG A 577 -23.90 4.39 -8.48
CA ARG A 577 -24.37 5.17 -9.63
C ARG A 577 -23.99 6.65 -9.49
N GLN A 578 -23.41 7.19 -10.55
CA GLN A 578 -22.83 8.53 -10.59
C GLN A 578 -23.39 9.44 -11.71
N CYS A 579 -24.42 8.99 -12.43
CA CYS A 579 -25.06 9.73 -13.51
C CYS A 579 -26.42 10.33 -13.10
N VAL A 580 -26.85 11.36 -13.84
CA VAL A 580 -28.21 11.91 -13.85
C VAL A 580 -28.82 11.76 -15.23
N PHE A 581 -30.14 11.81 -15.30
CA PHE A 581 -30.89 11.61 -16.54
C PHE A 581 -31.57 12.90 -16.97
N ALA A 582 -31.54 13.16 -18.27
CA ALA A 582 -32.34 14.19 -18.89
C ALA A 582 -33.11 13.58 -20.07
N GLY A 583 -34.28 14.10 -20.38
CA GLY A 583 -35.08 13.69 -21.51
C GLY A 583 -35.36 14.87 -22.41
N THR A 584 -35.42 14.61 -23.71
CA THR A 584 -35.83 15.62 -24.70
C THR A 584 -37.05 15.12 -25.43
N THR A 585 -38.04 15.99 -25.63
CA THR A 585 -39.27 15.64 -26.34
C THR A 585 -39.75 16.82 -27.17
N ASN A 586 -40.46 16.50 -28.26
CA ASN A 586 -41.21 17.46 -29.06
C ASN A 586 -42.72 17.26 -28.92
N GLN A 587 -43.15 16.34 -28.05
CA GLN A 587 -44.55 16.09 -27.75
C GLN A 587 -44.93 16.88 -26.49
N ASP A 588 -46.09 17.51 -26.52
CA ASP A 588 -46.66 18.25 -25.37
C ASP A 588 -47.27 17.29 -24.32
N GLU A 589 -47.50 16.04 -24.71
CA GLU A 589 -48.26 15.04 -23.97
C GLU A 589 -47.52 13.69 -23.91
N TYR A 590 -46.82 13.42 -22.81
CA TYR A 590 -45.97 12.22 -22.68
C TYR A 590 -46.00 11.57 -21.29
N LEU A 591 -46.55 12.23 -20.27
CA LEU A 591 -46.68 11.66 -18.94
C LEU A 591 -47.97 10.86 -18.80
N ARG A 592 -47.86 9.53 -18.66
CA ARG A 592 -49.00 8.60 -18.62
C ARG A 592 -49.28 7.97 -17.24
N ASP A 593 -48.36 8.07 -16.27
CA ASP A 593 -48.52 7.41 -14.96
C ASP A 593 -48.83 8.39 -13.82
N PRO A 594 -50.06 8.39 -13.29
CA PRO A 594 -50.49 9.33 -12.24
C PRO A 594 -49.76 9.16 -10.89
N THR A 595 -49.07 8.04 -10.64
CA THR A 595 -48.39 7.78 -9.35
C THR A 595 -46.87 7.94 -9.41
N GLY A 596 -46.32 8.10 -10.62
CA GLY A 596 -44.88 8.09 -10.90
C GLY A 596 -44.30 9.42 -11.33
N ASN A 597 -45.15 10.40 -11.67
CA ASN A 597 -44.73 11.60 -12.39
C ASN A 597 -43.85 12.55 -11.57
N ARG A 598 -43.83 12.43 -10.23
CA ARG A 598 -42.99 13.27 -9.33
C ARG A 598 -41.49 13.27 -9.64
N ARG A 599 -41.03 12.27 -10.40
CA ARG A 599 -39.63 12.11 -10.84
C ARG A 599 -39.32 12.85 -12.13
N TYR A 600 -40.33 13.22 -12.90
CA TYR A 600 -40.13 13.95 -14.15
C TYR A 600 -40.33 15.43 -13.86
N TRP A 601 -39.36 16.21 -14.29
CA TRP A 601 -39.32 17.63 -14.04
C TRP A 601 -39.37 18.34 -15.40
N PRO A 602 -40.59 18.64 -15.91
CA PRO A 602 -40.77 19.12 -17.28
C PRO A 602 -40.63 20.64 -17.42
N ILE A 603 -39.89 21.08 -18.44
CA ILE A 603 -39.70 22.50 -18.75
C ILE A 603 -39.95 22.76 -20.23
N LEU A 604 -40.90 23.65 -20.50
CA LEU A 604 -41.13 24.20 -21.83
C LEU A 604 -39.99 25.14 -22.21
N CYS A 605 -39.22 24.76 -23.22
CA CYS A 605 -38.12 25.56 -23.76
C CYS A 605 -38.59 26.25 -25.04
N THR A 606 -38.44 27.58 -25.10
CA THR A 606 -38.84 28.37 -26.29
C THR A 606 -37.67 28.78 -27.19
N ARG A 607 -36.45 28.76 -26.65
CA ARG A 607 -35.21 29.07 -27.38
C ARG A 607 -34.04 28.34 -26.76
N VAL A 608 -32.92 28.18 -27.48
CA VAL A 608 -31.67 27.67 -26.87
C VAL A 608 -30.50 28.52 -27.34
N ASP A 609 -29.88 29.23 -26.40
CA ASP A 609 -28.62 29.94 -26.61
C ASP A 609 -27.43 29.03 -26.24
N LEU A 610 -26.94 28.30 -27.23
CA LEU A 610 -25.76 27.44 -27.07
C LEU A 610 -24.46 28.23 -26.90
N ALA A 611 -24.38 29.48 -27.39
CA ALA A 611 -23.17 30.27 -27.29
C ALA A 611 -23.01 30.76 -25.85
N GLY A 612 -24.04 31.42 -25.31
CA GLY A 612 -24.06 31.85 -23.92
C GLY A 612 -23.87 30.68 -22.95
N LEU A 613 -24.54 29.54 -23.19
CA LEU A 613 -24.40 28.37 -22.32
C LEU A 613 -22.96 27.81 -22.30
N ARG A 614 -22.24 27.82 -23.42
CA ARG A 614 -20.83 27.39 -23.46
C ARG A 614 -19.93 28.32 -22.67
N GLU A 615 -20.18 29.62 -22.73
CA GLU A 615 -19.38 30.62 -22.01
C GLU A 615 -19.53 30.50 -20.50
N VAL A 616 -20.74 30.23 -20.01
CA VAL A 616 -21.00 30.14 -18.56
C VAL A 616 -20.95 28.73 -17.99
N ARG A 617 -20.79 27.69 -18.82
CA ARG A 617 -20.81 26.27 -18.40
C ARG A 617 -19.98 26.01 -17.15
N ASP A 618 -18.72 26.44 -17.18
CA ASP A 618 -17.78 26.21 -16.08
C ASP A 618 -18.19 26.98 -14.81
N GLN A 619 -18.77 28.17 -14.95
CA GLN A 619 -19.29 28.94 -13.80
C GLN A 619 -20.57 28.32 -13.23
N LEU A 620 -21.45 27.76 -14.06
CA LEU A 620 -22.63 27.02 -13.59
C LEU A 620 -22.22 25.80 -12.76
N TRP A 621 -21.23 25.03 -13.22
CA TRP A 621 -20.72 23.88 -12.47
C TRP A 621 -19.97 24.29 -11.21
N ALA A 622 -19.22 25.40 -11.24
CA ALA A 622 -18.54 25.93 -10.06
C ALA A 622 -19.54 26.38 -8.98
N GLU A 623 -20.60 27.08 -9.37
CA GLU A 623 -21.68 27.50 -8.46
C GLU A 623 -22.46 26.30 -7.91
N ALA A 624 -22.80 25.32 -8.76
CA ALA A 624 -23.46 24.08 -8.32
C ALA A 624 -22.61 23.29 -7.30
N TYR A 625 -21.28 23.29 -7.50
CA TYR A 625 -20.36 22.67 -6.55
C TYR A 625 -20.28 23.42 -5.22
N ALA A 626 -20.26 24.76 -5.25
CA ALA A 626 -20.29 25.59 -4.05
C ALA A 626 -21.59 25.38 -3.24
N LEU A 627 -22.75 25.39 -3.90
CA LEU A 627 -24.04 25.12 -3.26
C LEU A 627 -24.11 23.72 -2.64
N TYR A 628 -23.56 22.72 -3.34
CA TYR A 628 -23.43 21.37 -2.79
C TYR A 628 -22.55 21.34 -1.51
N GLN A 629 -21.44 22.09 -1.48
CA GLN A 629 -20.57 22.19 -0.31
C GLN A 629 -21.25 22.92 0.86
N ASP A 630 -22.08 23.91 0.57
CA ASP A 630 -22.89 24.64 1.55
C ASP A 630 -24.08 23.81 2.09
N GLY A 631 -24.32 22.63 1.51
CA GLY A 631 -25.35 21.70 1.96
C GLY A 631 -26.73 21.97 1.36
N GLU A 632 -26.81 22.71 0.25
CA GLU A 632 -28.07 22.94 -0.46
C GLU A 632 -28.69 21.58 -0.87
N PRO A 633 -29.95 21.32 -0.51
CA PRO A 633 -30.62 20.09 -0.90
C PRO A 633 -30.73 19.96 -2.43
N TRP A 634 -30.59 18.76 -2.97
CA TRP A 634 -30.77 18.51 -4.41
C TRP A 634 -32.06 17.72 -4.73
N TRP A 635 -32.92 17.55 -3.73
CA TRP A 635 -34.26 16.95 -3.86
C TRP A 635 -35.35 18.00 -3.57
N PRO A 636 -36.57 17.83 -4.10
CA PRO A 636 -37.66 18.76 -3.84
C PRO A 636 -38.01 18.83 -2.35
N GLN A 637 -38.15 20.04 -1.82
CA GLN A 637 -38.55 20.28 -0.44
C GLN A 637 -40.08 20.26 -0.29
N ASP A 638 -40.58 20.08 0.93
CA ASP A 638 -42.02 19.97 1.19
C ASP A 638 -42.83 21.19 0.71
N GLY A 639 -42.26 22.40 0.83
CA GLY A 639 -42.88 23.63 0.35
C GLY A 639 -42.93 23.77 -1.17
N GLU A 640 -42.18 22.95 -1.90
CA GLU A 640 -42.07 23.04 -3.36
C GLU A 640 -42.98 22.04 -4.06
N LYS A 641 -43.39 20.95 -3.38
CA LYS A 641 -44.14 19.83 -3.99
C LYS A 641 -45.35 20.26 -4.81
N ALA A 642 -46.13 21.22 -4.31
CA ALA A 642 -47.32 21.72 -5.00
C ALA A 642 -47.00 22.30 -6.38
N MET A 643 -45.84 22.98 -6.49
CA MET A 643 -45.35 23.56 -7.74
C MET A 643 -44.97 22.47 -8.76
N PHE A 644 -44.27 21.43 -8.30
CA PHE A 644 -43.90 20.29 -9.14
C PHE A 644 -45.12 19.50 -9.61
N GLU A 645 -46.10 19.31 -8.73
CA GLU A 645 -47.35 18.62 -9.05
C GLU A 645 -48.18 19.40 -10.08
N ALA A 646 -48.25 20.72 -9.98
CA ALA A 646 -48.97 21.57 -10.91
C ALA A 646 -48.41 21.50 -12.35
N GLU A 647 -47.09 21.60 -12.53
CA GLU A 647 -46.45 21.50 -13.85
C GLU A 647 -46.55 20.09 -14.45
N GLN A 648 -46.58 19.05 -13.61
CA GLN A 648 -46.76 17.67 -14.05
C GLN A 648 -48.19 17.36 -14.47
N ASP A 649 -49.19 17.86 -13.73
CA ASP A 649 -50.60 17.67 -14.06
C ASP A 649 -50.98 18.37 -15.36
N ALA A 650 -50.41 19.56 -15.63
CA ALA A 650 -50.61 20.28 -16.89
C ALA A 650 -50.17 19.49 -18.14
N ARG A 651 -49.23 18.54 -17.99
CA ARG A 651 -48.66 17.70 -19.08
C ARG A 651 -49.09 16.23 -18.99
N PHE A 652 -50.01 15.94 -18.10
CA PHE A 652 -50.53 14.60 -17.91
C PHE A 652 -51.59 14.30 -18.97
N THR A 653 -51.36 13.26 -19.76
CA THR A 653 -52.40 12.72 -20.63
C THR A 653 -53.26 11.76 -19.82
N GLY A 654 -54.47 12.21 -19.48
CA GLY A 654 -55.50 11.37 -18.89
C GLY A 654 -55.98 10.27 -19.84
N ASP A 655 -56.59 9.23 -19.27
CA ASP A 655 -57.21 8.19 -20.10
C ASP A 655 -58.39 8.79 -20.88
N ALA A 656 -58.55 8.45 -22.16
CA ALA A 656 -59.66 8.91 -23.00
C ALA A 656 -61.06 8.60 -22.41
N TRP A 657 -61.14 7.65 -21.48
CA TRP A 657 -62.36 7.30 -20.76
C TRP A 657 -62.70 8.24 -19.61
N GLU A 658 -61.72 8.99 -19.11
CA GLU A 658 -61.87 9.81 -17.93
C GLU A 658 -62.96 10.87 -18.07
N PRO A 659 -63.07 11.67 -19.15
CA PRO A 659 -64.14 12.65 -19.27
C PRO A 659 -65.55 12.02 -19.21
N ARG A 660 -65.71 10.80 -19.74
CA ARG A 660 -66.99 10.06 -19.69
C ARG A 660 -67.28 9.53 -18.30
N ILE A 661 -66.27 9.01 -17.61
CA ILE A 661 -66.38 8.55 -16.22
C ILE A 661 -66.72 9.73 -15.30
N VAL A 662 -65.99 10.85 -15.40
CA VAL A 662 -66.24 12.06 -14.60
C VAL A 662 -67.65 12.56 -14.84
N LYS A 663 -68.07 12.72 -16.12
CA LYS A 663 -69.44 13.13 -16.45
C LYS A 663 -70.48 12.20 -15.83
N TYR A 664 -70.29 10.88 -15.94
CA TYR A 664 -71.21 9.91 -15.35
C TYR A 664 -71.26 10.02 -13.81
N LEU A 665 -70.11 10.22 -13.14
CA LEU A 665 -70.02 10.39 -11.69
C LEU A 665 -70.61 11.72 -11.19
N GLU A 666 -70.50 12.78 -11.99
CA GLU A 666 -71.17 14.07 -11.74
C GLU A 666 -72.69 13.96 -11.90
N ASP A 667 -73.14 13.30 -12.97
CA ASP A 667 -74.57 13.09 -13.28
C ASP A 667 -75.23 12.08 -12.31
N ASN A 668 -74.46 11.13 -11.76
CA ASN A 668 -74.94 10.04 -10.91
C ASN A 668 -74.18 9.98 -9.57
N LEU A 669 -74.45 10.97 -8.72
CA LEU A 669 -73.80 11.09 -7.42
C LEU A 669 -74.10 9.87 -6.53
N CYS A 670 -73.07 9.10 -6.18
CA CYS A 670 -73.18 7.92 -5.32
C CYS A 670 -72.06 7.88 -4.27
N GLU A 671 -72.29 7.18 -3.15
CA GLU A 671 -71.25 7.00 -2.11
C GLU A 671 -70.19 5.97 -2.52
N SER A 672 -70.60 4.98 -3.31
CA SER A 672 -69.70 4.00 -3.90
C SER A 672 -70.23 3.51 -5.24
N ILE A 673 -69.31 3.13 -6.12
CA ILE A 673 -69.62 2.62 -7.47
C ILE A 673 -68.70 1.46 -7.81
N SER A 674 -69.23 0.44 -8.48
CA SER A 674 -68.44 -0.73 -8.89
C SER A 674 -67.87 -0.55 -10.30
N GLY A 675 -66.76 -1.24 -10.59
CA GLY A 675 -66.05 -1.09 -11.87
C GLY A 675 -66.85 -1.57 -13.08
N ASP A 676 -67.68 -2.60 -12.90
CA ASP A 676 -68.65 -3.12 -13.87
C ASP A 676 -69.68 -2.06 -14.26
N VAL A 677 -70.22 -1.30 -13.30
CA VAL A 677 -71.17 -0.22 -13.58
C VAL A 677 -70.51 0.89 -14.41
N LEU A 678 -69.23 1.17 -14.18
CA LEU A 678 -68.48 2.15 -14.98
C LEU A 678 -68.22 1.62 -16.40
N LEU A 679 -67.87 0.34 -16.59
CA LEU A 679 -67.70 -0.26 -17.91
C LEU A 679 -69.00 -0.25 -18.71
N GLU A 680 -70.10 -0.64 -18.07
CA GLU A 680 -71.39 -0.77 -18.73
C GLU A 680 -72.05 0.59 -18.96
N LYS A 681 -72.20 1.40 -17.91
CA LYS A 681 -73.07 2.59 -17.94
C LYS A 681 -72.34 3.87 -18.27
N ALA A 682 -71.08 4.02 -17.85
CA ALA A 682 -70.30 5.22 -18.17
C ALA A 682 -69.59 5.11 -19.53
N LEU A 683 -69.16 3.90 -19.92
CA LEU A 683 -68.35 3.68 -21.11
C LEU A 683 -69.06 2.89 -22.23
N ASN A 684 -70.22 2.28 -21.94
CA ASN A 684 -71.00 1.50 -22.90
C ASN A 684 -70.23 0.33 -23.53
N ILE A 685 -69.43 -0.38 -22.71
CA ILE A 685 -68.65 -1.56 -23.13
C ILE A 685 -69.43 -2.83 -22.80
N GLU A 686 -69.62 -3.68 -23.81
CA GLU A 686 -70.29 -4.98 -23.63
C GLU A 686 -69.51 -5.91 -22.69
N ALA A 687 -70.24 -6.73 -21.91
CA ALA A 687 -69.67 -7.64 -20.93
C ALA A 687 -68.65 -8.65 -21.50
N SER A 688 -68.79 -9.01 -22.77
CA SER A 688 -67.85 -9.85 -23.53
C SER A 688 -66.44 -9.25 -23.66
N HIS A 689 -66.33 -7.91 -23.53
CA HIS A 689 -65.09 -7.15 -23.65
C HIS A 689 -64.56 -6.65 -22.30
N TRP A 690 -65.07 -7.15 -21.16
CA TRP A 690 -64.61 -6.78 -19.81
C TRP A 690 -63.32 -7.49 -19.42
N GLY A 691 -62.29 -7.31 -20.24
CA GLY A 691 -60.97 -7.84 -19.98
C GLY A 691 -60.28 -7.19 -18.78
N LYS A 692 -59.16 -7.80 -18.40
CA LYS A 692 -58.25 -7.28 -17.37
C LYS A 692 -57.67 -5.89 -17.72
N PRO A 693 -57.33 -5.58 -18.99
CA PRO A 693 -56.86 -4.25 -19.38
C PRO A 693 -57.88 -3.14 -19.08
N GLU A 694 -59.14 -3.36 -19.43
CA GLU A 694 -60.24 -2.39 -19.28
C GLU A 694 -60.52 -2.10 -17.79
N GLN A 695 -60.56 -3.16 -16.97
CA GLN A 695 -60.70 -3.02 -15.51
C GLN A 695 -59.52 -2.28 -14.87
N THR A 696 -58.31 -2.45 -15.41
CA THR A 696 -57.10 -1.77 -14.92
C THR A 696 -57.14 -0.28 -15.24
N ARG A 697 -57.57 0.09 -16.45
CA ARG A 697 -57.73 1.49 -16.88
C ARG A 697 -58.73 2.25 -15.99
N ILE A 698 -59.88 1.65 -15.69
CA ILE A 698 -60.85 2.24 -14.74
C ILE A 698 -60.23 2.39 -13.35
N GLY A 699 -59.48 1.39 -12.88
CA GLY A 699 -58.80 1.47 -11.59
C GLY A 699 -57.83 2.65 -11.51
N GLN A 700 -57.09 2.94 -12.59
CA GLN A 700 -56.18 4.08 -12.67
C GLN A 700 -56.93 5.41 -12.65
N VAL A 701 -58.00 5.54 -13.45
CA VAL A 701 -58.85 6.74 -13.48
C VAL A 701 -59.49 7.00 -12.11
N MET A 702 -60.12 5.99 -11.51
CA MET A 702 -60.80 6.15 -10.22
C MET A 702 -59.82 6.49 -9.09
N HIS A 703 -58.63 5.88 -9.08
CA HIS A 703 -57.60 6.21 -8.10
C HIS A 703 -57.14 7.67 -8.22
N ARG A 704 -56.95 8.17 -9.45
CA ARG A 704 -56.57 9.56 -9.74
C ARG A 704 -57.64 10.55 -9.27
N LEU A 705 -58.91 10.25 -9.51
CA LEU A 705 -60.05 11.04 -9.03
C LEU A 705 -60.22 10.97 -7.49
N GLY A 706 -59.36 10.25 -6.77
CA GLY A 706 -59.40 10.08 -5.32
C GLY A 706 -60.40 9.03 -4.83
N TRP A 707 -61.05 8.29 -5.74
CA TRP A 707 -62.01 7.25 -5.39
C TRP A 707 -61.31 5.95 -4.98
N LYS A 708 -61.37 5.61 -3.69
CA LYS A 708 -60.60 4.49 -3.12
C LYS A 708 -61.32 3.16 -3.31
N ARG A 709 -60.62 2.17 -3.88
CA ARG A 709 -61.15 0.81 -4.03
C ARG A 709 -61.23 0.10 -2.67
N ARG A 710 -62.42 -0.30 -2.24
CA ARG A 710 -62.66 -1.06 -1.00
C ARG A 710 -63.46 -2.32 -1.29
N ARG A 711 -63.18 -3.37 -0.51
CA ARG A 711 -63.98 -4.59 -0.52
C ARG A 711 -65.24 -4.36 0.30
N MET A 712 -66.39 -4.52 -0.32
CA MET A 712 -67.69 -4.26 0.30
C MET A 712 -68.12 -5.43 1.20
N ALA A 713 -69.14 -5.17 2.02
CA ALA A 713 -69.82 -6.21 2.79
C ALA A 713 -70.36 -7.32 1.85
N PRO A 714 -70.46 -8.56 2.33
CA PRO A 714 -70.99 -9.67 1.53
C PRO A 714 -72.42 -9.38 1.07
N LEU A 715 -72.67 -9.53 -0.23
CA LEU A 715 -73.97 -9.37 -0.85
C LEU A 715 -74.57 -10.75 -1.19
N GLY A 716 -75.85 -10.93 -0.86
CA GLY A 716 -76.63 -12.13 -1.19
C GLY A 716 -76.32 -13.38 -0.36
N ARG A 717 -77.06 -14.46 -0.62
CA ARG A 717 -77.01 -15.75 0.10
C ARG A 717 -75.65 -16.47 0.02
N TYR A 718 -74.82 -16.14 -0.97
CA TYR A 718 -73.55 -16.84 -1.25
C TYR A 718 -72.30 -16.09 -0.75
N GLY A 719 -72.46 -14.97 -0.03
CA GLY A 719 -71.35 -14.31 0.66
C GLY A 719 -70.30 -13.63 -0.24
N VAL A 720 -70.62 -13.36 -1.50
CA VAL A 720 -69.69 -12.71 -2.45
C VAL A 720 -69.46 -11.26 -2.02
N ARG A 721 -68.19 -10.86 -1.94
CA ARG A 721 -67.78 -9.51 -1.53
C ARG A 721 -67.23 -8.73 -2.72
N PRO A 722 -68.06 -7.95 -3.43
CA PRO A 722 -67.60 -7.18 -4.58
C PRO A 722 -66.67 -6.04 -4.15
N TYR A 723 -65.86 -5.56 -5.08
CA TYR A 723 -65.08 -4.34 -4.90
C TYR A 723 -65.87 -3.14 -5.43
N ALA A 724 -65.88 -2.05 -4.68
CA ALA A 724 -66.42 -0.77 -5.12
C ALA A 724 -65.40 0.34 -4.85
N TYR A 725 -65.46 1.40 -5.65
CA TYR A 725 -64.73 2.64 -5.47
C TYR A 725 -65.58 3.58 -4.61
N ILE A 726 -65.00 4.10 -3.53
CA ILE A 726 -65.67 4.98 -2.57
C ILE A 726 -65.38 6.43 -2.90
N ARG A 727 -66.42 7.27 -2.91
CA ARG A 727 -66.33 8.70 -3.19
C ARG A 727 -65.45 9.42 -2.16
N PRO A 728 -64.50 10.28 -2.56
CA PRO A 728 -63.75 11.09 -1.62
C PRO A 728 -64.60 12.26 -1.09
N GLU A 729 -64.33 12.69 0.14
CA GLU A 729 -65.03 13.82 0.79
C GLU A 729 -64.84 15.16 0.03
N SER A 730 -63.74 15.28 -0.73
CA SER A 730 -63.45 16.42 -1.59
C SER A 730 -64.31 16.50 -2.86
N TRP A 731 -65.03 15.44 -3.23
CA TRP A 731 -65.88 15.40 -4.44
C TRP A 731 -67.24 16.06 -4.16
N LYS A 732 -67.38 17.35 -4.50
CA LYS A 732 -68.60 18.14 -4.30
C LYS A 732 -69.43 18.24 -5.60
N PRO A 733 -70.77 18.17 -5.53
CA PRO A 733 -71.62 18.43 -6.70
C PRO A 733 -71.47 19.88 -7.16
N LYS A 734 -71.50 20.12 -8.47
CA LYS A 734 -71.67 21.48 -9.02
C LYS A 734 -73.01 22.04 -8.52
N GLY A 735 -72.95 23.10 -7.71
CA GLY A 735 -74.11 23.96 -7.43
C GLY A 735 -74.82 23.84 -6.08
N GLN A 736 -74.17 23.45 -4.98
CA GLN A 736 -74.71 23.72 -3.64
C GLN A 736 -73.72 24.46 -2.74
N ILE A 737 -74.13 25.66 -2.33
CA ILE A 737 -73.48 26.52 -1.32
C ILE A 737 -73.46 25.76 0.03
N PRO A 738 -72.38 25.85 0.83
CA PRO A 738 -72.30 25.19 2.14
C PRO A 738 -73.48 25.55 3.05
N LEU A 739 -73.97 24.55 3.81
CA LEU A 739 -75.09 24.69 4.76
C LEU A 739 -74.91 25.79 5.82
N ALA A 740 -73.69 26.30 6.00
CA ALA A 740 -73.34 27.34 6.98
C ALA A 740 -73.84 28.75 6.61
N ALA A 741 -74.44 28.95 5.43
CA ALA A 741 -74.90 30.26 4.94
C ALA A 741 -76.44 30.42 4.90
N ARG A 742 -77.21 29.63 5.64
CA ARG A 742 -78.66 29.83 5.78
C ARG A 742 -78.97 30.48 7.12
N GLU A 743 -79.31 31.77 7.11
CA GLU A 743 -79.96 32.43 8.26
C GLU A 743 -81.33 31.77 8.54
N PRO A 744 -81.77 31.75 9.81
CA PRO A 744 -82.98 31.04 10.19
C PRO A 744 -84.21 31.85 9.79
N VAL A 745 -85.15 31.22 9.10
CA VAL A 745 -86.51 31.75 8.97
C VAL A 745 -87.46 30.67 9.50
N LEU A 746 -88.07 31.03 10.64
CA LEU A 746 -89.14 30.43 11.43
C LEU A 746 -89.77 29.12 10.93
#